data_AF-A0A9P1DM32-F1
#
_entry.id   AF-A0A9P1DM32-F1
#
_cell.length_a   1.000
_cell.length_b   1.000
_cell.length_c   1.000
_cell.angle_alpha   90.00
_cell.angle_beta   90.00
_cell.angle_gamma   90.00
#
_symmetry.space_group_name_H-M   'P 1'
#
loop_
_entity.id
_entity.type
_entity.pdbx_description
1 polymer ?
#
loop_
_entity_poly.entity_id
_entity_poly.type
_entity_poly.pdbx_seq_one_letter_code
_entity_poly.pdbx_strand_id
1 'polypeptide(L)'
;MVTHVTQGSAFHQDDIIWVSCAERVWRAARVLSADETSVSVEYAGEDDDVEQAELSLHGKAAPKLLRRNAELLGQGALRFDNLTEVPELHEAAVLHALEVRFAQGCIYTLTGPVLLAVNPFRSLPLYGDDVLRRFAKPTTGAAQPLKPHVFGIAAKALEGIRERYASQTVLISGESGAGKTETTKFVMQFLALTSATSAGNEDVTSSTSSHRTHRAPAKLSLVERQVLGSNPLLEAFGNAQTLRNDNSSRFGKYIELQFAKPTQLGDDVPTPRMVGARIHTYLLEKVRVIRQQEGERGFHIFYQALSGANGDSRSVTTGAEEELEGFKGYTLDSFRYLNKQEMDNEVEQFEATLVAMDAVGLSKTEIRKIFRVLAAVLHLGNVTFQDEGESSKVENGGTSCISCDLLGVSLDSLSTALTSRTLRTPEGLIRSKHKSDKACGCRDALARHLYHAVFNYIVQRSNATIGFQKNLSFCGVLDIFGFEFFQWNSLEQLCINYTNELLQQYFNEFIFENETTLYQEEGISWDVQDFPDNSSILELLHGKLEGVLPMLEEECFHVGGSADAWCNKLVRLYEQHRHFGHDRLKKGSFIIRHFAGPVTYQCTEFLEKNKDELSADLVQCLKDSEDPFVRDLFEQLDRVFGVSGAGASAPEGRKSLGGSSRVLKAQRYSVSGEFRQQLKELLQQIQSTEPHFIRCIKPNPQNQAFLPDSEKPFLHRPSVAEQLSYQGVLAAIKVARAGFPVRFWHSDFLREFRCLAPELSKDLEAIVKQLAQQEDEEKAARAVKSLLKSGAIAAVLTSGWAFGKTRIFLKQEPYESLRRLRAVTRNGAAKRLQSCARGQMARKAYHTMRWGFLRLQARARGLLARNQLRSWLRAKAATQLSALLRTTEALARYGAQRRVAVALQCRMRQKWQRKKYLIQRSQLLQLQRWWRSVQKRRRFGRLQHSVRRLQALCRGALGRRAAGVRKVQRQRLRWALRRLIRTRRKNLALRAFRVKMLEMYHRPPVTSTLQKNKEEMVKEVLFLRQLGEEQTLEIQRLQENNSQLRQQIQHLKQRIFWRVRECFHRQ
;
A
#
# COMPACT_ATOMS: atom_id res chain seq x y z
N MET A 1 20.86 38.60 -4.25
CA MET A 1 21.71 37.48 -4.73
C MET A 1 21.86 36.52 -3.57
N VAL A 2 21.31 35.31 -3.66
CA VAL A 2 21.46 34.30 -2.60
C VAL A 2 22.77 33.53 -2.84
N THR A 3 23.54 33.29 -1.79
CA THR A 3 24.80 32.54 -1.84
C THR A 3 24.57 31.12 -2.34
N HIS A 4 25.23 30.75 -3.44
CA HIS A 4 25.28 29.37 -3.93
C HIS A 4 26.09 28.49 -2.97
N VAL A 5 25.42 27.86 -2.01
CA VAL A 5 25.99 26.72 -1.28
C VAL A 5 26.17 25.57 -2.26
N THR A 6 27.32 24.90 -2.19
CA THR A 6 27.75 23.83 -3.11
C THR A 6 26.84 22.60 -3.02
N GLN A 7 25.91 22.48 -3.97
CA GLN A 7 24.86 21.45 -3.98
C GLN A 7 25.40 20.01 -3.96
N GLY A 8 26.60 19.74 -4.47
CA GLY A 8 27.18 18.39 -4.51
C GLY A 8 27.40 17.76 -3.13
N SER A 9 27.80 18.56 -2.14
CA SER A 9 28.02 18.09 -0.76
C SER A 9 26.74 17.72 0.01
N ALA A 10 25.57 18.02 -0.56
CA ALA A 10 24.27 17.91 0.10
C ALA A 10 23.53 16.59 -0.14
N PHE A 11 24.06 15.69 -0.97
CA PHE A 11 23.43 14.41 -1.31
C PHE A 11 24.40 13.24 -1.05
N HIS A 12 23.87 12.10 -0.63
CA HIS A 12 24.66 10.90 -0.34
C HIS A 12 24.26 9.72 -1.22
N GLN A 13 25.14 8.73 -1.35
CA GLN A 13 24.82 7.46 -2.00
C GLN A 13 23.57 6.82 -1.38
N ASP A 14 22.72 6.26 -2.24
CA ASP A 14 21.37 5.72 -1.94
C ASP A 14 20.29 6.75 -1.54
N ASP A 15 20.59 8.06 -1.44
CA ASP A 15 19.55 9.08 -1.25
C ASP A 15 18.58 9.08 -2.44
N ILE A 16 17.28 9.24 -2.16
CA ILE A 16 16.26 9.43 -3.20
C ILE A 16 15.99 10.93 -3.33
N ILE A 17 16.06 11.44 -4.56
CA ILE A 17 15.93 12.85 -4.90
C ILE A 17 14.89 13.05 -6.01
N TRP A 18 14.49 14.29 -6.22
CA TRP A 18 13.75 14.76 -7.38
C TRP A 18 14.68 15.52 -8.31
N VAL A 19 14.61 15.19 -9.59
CA VAL A 19 15.33 15.84 -10.69
C VAL A 19 14.30 16.55 -11.57
N SER A 20 14.54 17.81 -11.95
CA SER A 20 13.68 18.53 -12.89
C SER A 20 13.62 17.82 -14.25
N CYS A 21 12.42 17.59 -14.77
CA CYS A 21 12.13 16.81 -15.99
C CYS A 21 11.05 17.55 -16.82
N ALA A 22 11.19 17.62 -18.14
CA ALA A 22 10.24 18.37 -18.98
C ALA A 22 8.82 17.77 -18.97
N GLU A 23 8.70 16.45 -19.01
CA GLU A 23 7.41 15.74 -19.16
C GLU A 23 6.65 15.58 -17.84
N ARG A 24 7.36 15.22 -16.76
CA ARG A 24 6.76 14.95 -15.44
C ARG A 24 6.95 16.09 -14.44
N VAL A 25 7.55 17.21 -14.84
CA VAL A 25 8.07 18.34 -14.02
C VAL A 25 9.20 17.93 -13.08
N TRP A 26 9.00 16.85 -12.31
CA TRP A 26 9.95 16.30 -11.34
C TRP A 26 9.95 14.76 -11.41
N ARG A 27 11.05 14.15 -11.86
CA ARG A 27 11.26 12.69 -11.87
C ARG A 27 12.02 12.27 -10.60
N ALA A 28 11.64 11.16 -9.98
CA ALA A 28 12.40 10.62 -8.86
C ALA A 28 13.64 9.87 -9.35
N ALA A 29 14.75 9.99 -8.63
CA ALA A 29 16.01 9.30 -8.91
C ALA A 29 16.69 8.85 -7.61
N ARG A 30 17.49 7.78 -7.65
CA ARG A 30 18.41 7.36 -6.58
C ARG A 30 19.81 7.88 -6.91
N VAL A 31 20.53 8.41 -5.92
CA VAL A 31 21.92 8.84 -6.08
C VAL A 31 22.86 7.64 -6.00
N LEU A 32 23.68 7.45 -7.04
CA LEU A 32 24.73 6.41 -7.09
C LEU A 32 26.05 6.93 -6.52
N SER A 33 26.43 8.15 -6.90
CA SER A 33 27.56 8.91 -6.37
C SER A 33 27.28 10.41 -6.50
N ALA A 34 27.89 11.21 -5.62
CA ALA A 34 27.77 12.67 -5.63
C ALA A 34 29.14 13.28 -5.35
N ASP A 35 29.62 14.08 -6.30
CA ASP A 35 30.84 14.88 -6.21
C ASP A 35 30.46 16.38 -6.15
N GLU A 36 31.42 17.26 -5.91
CA GLU A 36 31.15 18.71 -5.82
C GLU A 36 30.61 19.31 -7.14
N THR A 37 30.93 18.69 -8.27
CA THR A 37 30.62 19.17 -9.63
C THR A 37 29.50 18.41 -10.34
N SER A 38 29.28 17.13 -10.03
CA SER A 38 28.29 16.27 -10.68
C SER A 38 27.66 15.27 -9.71
N VAL A 39 26.46 14.79 -10.06
CA VAL A 39 25.74 13.74 -9.32
C VAL A 39 25.36 12.65 -10.30
N SER A 40 25.84 11.42 -10.07
CA SER A 40 25.41 10.24 -10.80
C SER A 40 24.11 9.72 -10.20
N VAL A 41 23.09 9.55 -11.03
CA VAL A 41 21.74 9.16 -10.59
C VAL A 41 21.17 8.02 -11.42
N GLU A 42 20.30 7.26 -10.78
CA GLU A 42 19.57 6.12 -11.30
C GLU A 42 18.07 6.43 -11.30
N TYR A 43 17.41 6.27 -12.45
CA TYR A 43 15.97 6.45 -12.61
C TYR A 43 15.28 5.10 -12.83
N ALA A 44 14.01 5.03 -12.41
CA ALA A 44 13.09 4.04 -12.98
C ALA A 44 12.61 4.55 -14.34
N GLY A 45 12.86 3.78 -15.39
CA GLY A 45 12.34 3.98 -16.75
C GLY A 45 10.85 3.66 -16.85
N GLU A 46 10.33 3.68 -18.07
CA GLU A 46 8.89 3.45 -18.31
C GLU A 46 8.52 1.96 -18.38
N ASP A 47 9.46 1.09 -18.76
CA ASP A 47 9.30 -0.37 -18.86
C ASP A 47 10.01 -1.14 -17.71
N ASP A 48 10.08 -0.56 -16.50
CA ASP A 48 10.88 -1.03 -15.35
C ASP A 48 12.42 -1.11 -15.60
N ASP A 49 12.90 -0.74 -16.78
CA ASP A 49 14.33 -0.59 -17.11
C ASP A 49 15.00 0.51 -16.27
N VAL A 50 16.30 0.33 -16.00
CA VAL A 50 17.08 1.20 -15.10
C VAL A 50 17.96 2.15 -15.91
N GLU A 51 17.57 3.41 -16.02
CA GLU A 51 18.38 4.46 -16.67
C GLU A 51 19.39 5.05 -15.68
N GLN A 52 20.67 5.13 -16.06
CA GLN A 52 21.69 5.86 -15.30
C GLN A 52 22.15 7.10 -16.06
N ALA A 53 22.27 8.25 -15.38
CA ALA A 53 22.79 9.47 -15.97
C ALA A 53 23.67 10.25 -14.99
N GLU A 54 24.68 10.95 -15.51
CA GLU A 54 25.48 11.89 -14.74
C GLU A 54 24.97 13.32 -14.97
N LEU A 55 24.62 14.00 -13.88
CA LEU A 55 24.06 15.35 -13.91
C LEU A 55 25.12 16.37 -13.47
N SER A 56 25.51 17.27 -14.36
CA SER A 56 26.36 18.41 -14.00
C SER A 56 25.58 19.43 -13.17
N LEU A 57 26.14 19.85 -12.04
CA LEU A 57 25.57 20.84 -11.13
C LEU A 57 25.85 22.30 -11.58
N HIS A 58 26.62 22.49 -12.64
CA HIS A 58 27.19 23.78 -13.02
C HIS A 58 26.68 24.25 -14.40
N GLY A 59 26.33 25.53 -14.50
CA GLY A 59 25.87 26.18 -15.74
C GLY A 59 24.36 26.42 -15.80
N LYS A 60 23.92 27.24 -16.78
CA LYS A 60 22.49 27.64 -16.92
C LYS A 60 21.54 26.50 -17.27
N ALA A 61 22.06 25.37 -17.74
CA ALA A 61 21.29 24.17 -18.09
C ALA A 61 21.35 23.09 -16.99
N ALA A 62 21.97 23.35 -15.84
CA ALA A 62 22.02 22.39 -14.73
C ALA A 62 20.59 22.08 -14.23
N PRO A 63 20.21 20.79 -14.09
CA PRO A 63 18.90 20.41 -13.58
C PRO A 63 18.76 20.81 -12.12
N LYS A 64 17.55 21.20 -11.71
CA LYS A 64 17.27 21.46 -10.30
C LYS A 64 17.14 20.13 -9.57
N LEU A 65 17.88 19.99 -8.48
CA LEU A 65 17.80 18.85 -7.58
C LEU A 65 17.08 19.27 -6.29
N LEU A 66 16.13 18.45 -5.84
CA LEU A 66 15.46 18.58 -4.55
C LEU A 66 15.51 17.23 -3.83
N ARG A 67 15.58 17.21 -2.50
CA ARG A 67 15.49 15.96 -1.72
C ARG A 67 14.07 15.38 -1.77
N ARG A 68 13.90 14.07 -1.56
CA ARG A 68 12.57 13.43 -1.49
C ARG A 68 12.22 13.03 -0.07
N ASN A 69 11.17 13.64 0.49
CA ASN A 69 10.57 13.23 1.75
C ASN A 69 10.31 11.70 1.80
N ALA A 70 10.98 11.00 2.71
CA ALA A 70 10.78 9.57 2.94
C ALA A 70 9.36 9.27 3.46
N GLU A 71 8.75 10.23 4.13
CA GLU A 71 7.41 10.19 4.70
C GLU A 71 6.30 10.20 3.64
N LEU A 72 6.60 10.67 2.42
CA LEU A 72 5.66 10.68 1.30
C LEU A 72 5.72 9.41 0.43
N LEU A 73 6.63 8.47 0.73
CA LEU A 73 6.79 7.24 -0.05
C LEU A 73 5.61 6.28 0.16
N GLY A 74 5.16 5.64 -0.93
CA GLY A 74 4.03 4.73 -0.93
C GLY A 74 2.75 5.42 -0.44
N GLN A 75 2.02 4.78 0.48
CA GLN A 75 0.83 5.38 1.12
C GLN A 75 1.16 6.44 2.19
N GLY A 76 2.43 6.80 2.39
CA GLY A 76 2.85 7.75 3.42
C GLY A 76 2.21 9.13 3.28
N ALA A 77 2.00 9.61 2.04
CA ALA A 77 1.32 10.88 1.76
C ALA A 77 -0.14 10.96 2.28
N LEU A 78 -0.80 9.82 2.50
CA LEU A 78 -2.15 9.78 3.09
C LEU A 78 -2.20 10.14 4.57
N ARG A 79 -1.03 10.20 5.25
CA ARG A 79 -0.92 10.60 6.66
C ARG A 79 -0.94 12.11 6.85
N PHE A 80 -0.53 12.86 5.84
CA PHE A 80 -0.46 14.32 5.87
C PHE A 80 -1.75 14.89 5.29
N ASP A 81 -2.68 15.22 6.18
CA ASP A 81 -3.90 15.93 5.82
C ASP A 81 -3.64 17.44 5.64
N ASN A 82 -2.55 17.96 6.21
CA ASN A 82 -2.01 19.29 5.95
C ASN A 82 -0.54 19.21 5.49
N LEU A 83 -0.21 19.75 4.31
CA LEU A 83 1.15 19.66 3.76
C LEU A 83 2.16 20.58 4.47
N THR A 84 1.76 21.53 5.31
CA THR A 84 2.73 22.28 6.15
C THR A 84 3.37 21.44 7.25
N GLU A 85 2.90 20.21 7.45
CA GLU A 85 3.51 19.21 8.35
C GLU A 85 4.54 18.33 7.62
N VAL A 86 4.66 18.45 6.28
CA VAL A 86 5.68 17.75 5.50
C VAL A 86 7.05 18.42 5.74
N PRO A 87 8.09 17.68 6.17
CA PRO A 87 9.33 18.31 6.61
C PRO A 87 10.09 19.08 5.53
N GLU A 88 10.15 18.56 4.31
CA GLU A 88 10.74 19.24 3.15
C GLU A 88 9.62 19.68 2.20
N LEU A 89 8.93 20.76 2.54
CA LEU A 89 7.82 21.29 1.73
C LEU A 89 8.35 22.06 0.51
N HIS A 90 8.24 21.47 -0.67
CA HIS A 90 8.58 22.11 -1.95
C HIS A 90 7.65 21.60 -3.07
N GLU A 91 7.69 22.25 -4.23
CA GLU A 91 6.83 21.95 -5.39
C GLU A 91 6.70 20.46 -5.70
N ALA A 92 7.82 19.74 -5.87
CA ALA A 92 7.81 18.30 -6.14
C ALA A 92 7.16 17.46 -5.02
N ALA A 93 7.25 17.88 -3.76
CA ALA A 93 6.63 17.19 -2.63
C ALA A 93 5.10 17.41 -2.63
N VAL A 94 4.64 18.63 -2.94
CA VAL A 94 3.20 18.94 -3.09
C VAL A 94 2.59 18.19 -4.26
N LEU A 95 3.21 18.24 -5.43
CA LEU A 95 2.75 17.52 -6.61
C LEU A 95 2.62 16.02 -6.33
N HIS A 96 3.64 15.42 -5.72
CA HIS A 96 3.61 14.00 -5.37
C HIS A 96 2.56 13.66 -4.29
N ALA A 97 2.41 14.51 -3.27
CA ALA A 97 1.41 14.30 -2.22
C ALA A 97 -0.02 14.40 -2.77
N LEU A 98 -0.31 15.39 -3.62
CA LEU A 98 -1.60 15.53 -4.28
C LEU A 98 -1.89 14.36 -5.23
N GLU A 99 -0.90 13.94 -6.02
CA GLU A 99 -0.98 12.78 -6.93
C GLU A 99 -1.33 11.48 -6.18
N VAL A 100 -0.61 11.16 -5.08
CA VAL A 100 -0.88 9.97 -4.26
C VAL A 100 -2.22 10.06 -3.53
N ARG A 101 -2.59 11.24 -3.00
CA ARG A 101 -3.90 11.44 -2.32
C ARG A 101 -5.06 11.33 -3.31
N PHE A 102 -4.95 11.94 -4.49
CA PHE A 102 -5.97 11.91 -5.53
C PHE A 102 -6.21 10.50 -6.09
N ALA A 103 -5.14 9.72 -6.33
CA ALA A 103 -5.23 8.32 -6.74
C ALA A 103 -5.99 7.44 -5.72
N GLN A 104 -6.01 7.84 -4.44
CA GLN A 104 -6.73 7.18 -3.35
C GLN A 104 -8.09 7.83 -3.04
N GLY A 105 -8.60 8.69 -3.93
CA GLY A 105 -9.89 9.38 -3.80
C GLY A 105 -9.92 10.52 -2.78
N CYS A 106 -8.78 10.88 -2.17
CA CYS A 106 -8.66 11.97 -1.21
C CYS A 106 -8.46 13.31 -1.95
N ILE A 107 -9.55 13.88 -2.45
CA ILE A 107 -9.55 15.11 -3.27
C ILE A 107 -9.23 16.41 -2.51
N TYR A 108 -9.38 16.40 -1.18
CA TYR A 108 -9.18 17.55 -0.30
C TYR A 108 -7.88 17.42 0.50
N THR A 109 -7.08 18.49 0.54
CA THR A 109 -5.80 18.54 1.25
C THR A 109 -5.55 19.97 1.76
N LEU A 110 -5.15 20.15 3.02
CA LEU A 110 -4.81 21.46 3.55
C LEU A 110 -3.36 21.85 3.20
N THR A 111 -3.11 23.14 3.07
CA THR A 111 -1.77 23.75 3.04
C THR A 111 -1.78 24.99 3.93
N GLY A 112 -1.59 24.79 5.22
CA GLY A 112 -1.78 25.83 6.23
C GLY A 112 -3.28 26.23 6.32
N PRO A 113 -3.62 27.53 6.22
CA PRO A 113 -5.01 27.99 6.27
C PRO A 113 -5.81 27.72 4.97
N VAL A 114 -5.15 27.23 3.91
CA VAL A 114 -5.73 27.06 2.57
C VAL A 114 -6.19 25.63 2.35
N LEU A 115 -7.37 25.43 1.78
CA LEU A 115 -7.85 24.13 1.32
C LEU A 115 -7.59 23.96 -0.19
N LEU A 116 -6.80 22.96 -0.57
CA LEU A 116 -6.68 22.50 -1.96
C LEU A 116 -7.78 21.48 -2.26
N ALA A 117 -8.46 21.65 -3.40
CA ALA A 117 -9.55 20.80 -3.85
C ALA A 117 -9.31 20.35 -5.30
N VAL A 118 -8.98 19.07 -5.52
CA VAL A 118 -8.71 18.54 -6.88
C VAL A 118 -10.00 17.96 -7.48
N ASN A 119 -10.47 18.49 -8.61
CA ASN A 119 -11.73 18.07 -9.22
C ASN A 119 -11.68 16.60 -9.70
N PRO A 120 -12.51 15.68 -9.17
CA PRO A 120 -12.51 14.28 -9.62
C PRO A 120 -13.23 14.04 -10.96
N PHE A 121 -13.95 15.03 -11.50
CA PHE A 121 -14.86 14.91 -12.66
C PHE A 121 -15.91 13.77 -12.55
N ARG A 122 -16.21 13.32 -11.32
CA ARG A 122 -17.24 12.33 -11.01
C ARG A 122 -17.84 12.59 -9.63
N SER A 123 -19.09 12.18 -9.43
CA SER A 123 -19.71 12.22 -8.11
C SER A 123 -18.98 11.28 -7.13
N LEU A 124 -18.67 11.77 -5.94
CA LEU A 124 -18.08 11.00 -4.84
C LEU A 124 -19.05 10.98 -3.63
N PRO A 125 -19.11 9.89 -2.85
CA PRO A 125 -19.97 9.78 -1.67
C PRO A 125 -19.40 10.53 -0.45
N LEU A 126 -19.00 11.80 -0.64
CA LEU A 126 -18.41 12.67 0.39
C LEU A 126 -19.39 13.73 0.91
N TYR A 127 -20.46 14.00 0.17
CA TYR A 127 -21.40 15.10 0.43
C TYR A 127 -22.74 14.63 1.03
N GLY A 128 -22.77 13.43 1.63
CA GLY A 128 -23.97 12.88 2.28
C GLY A 128 -24.34 13.63 3.56
N ASP A 129 -25.63 13.58 3.92
CA ASP A 129 -26.17 14.18 5.15
C ASP A 129 -25.44 13.70 6.42
N ASP A 130 -24.94 12.46 6.41
CA ASP A 130 -24.19 11.91 7.54
C ASP A 130 -22.80 12.54 7.69
N VAL A 131 -22.14 12.90 6.59
CA VAL A 131 -20.87 13.65 6.60
C VAL A 131 -21.14 15.09 7.00
N LEU A 132 -22.17 15.73 6.43
CA LEU A 132 -22.58 17.09 6.78
C LEU A 132 -22.85 17.22 8.29
N ARG A 133 -23.64 16.29 8.87
CA ARG A 133 -23.94 16.27 10.32
C ARG A 133 -22.71 16.01 11.20
N ARG A 134 -21.64 15.38 10.70
CA ARG A 134 -20.38 15.24 11.46
C ARG A 134 -19.63 16.56 11.54
N PHE A 135 -19.57 17.33 10.46
CA PHE A 135 -18.95 18.67 10.44
C PHE A 135 -19.82 19.76 11.10
N ALA A 136 -21.14 19.58 11.17
CA ALA A 136 -22.06 20.52 11.81
C ALA A 136 -22.04 20.48 13.36
N LYS A 137 -21.54 19.38 13.96
CA LYS A 137 -21.41 19.27 15.41
C LYS A 137 -20.20 20.07 15.90
N PRO A 138 -20.33 20.86 17.00
CA PRO A 138 -19.17 21.48 17.63
C PRO A 138 -18.16 20.41 18.05
N THR A 139 -16.87 20.69 17.85
CA THR A 139 -15.76 19.76 18.18
C THR A 139 -15.50 19.72 19.69
N THR A 140 -16.48 19.24 20.44
CA THR A 140 -16.32 18.90 21.87
C THR A 140 -15.38 17.68 21.99
N GLY A 141 -14.52 17.71 23.01
CA GLY A 141 -13.28 16.94 23.05
C GLY A 141 -13.39 15.41 22.91
N ALA A 142 -12.25 14.80 22.54
CA ALA A 142 -12.04 13.36 22.32
C ALA A 142 -12.71 12.72 21.08
N ALA A 143 -13.32 13.51 20.19
CA ALA A 143 -13.63 13.04 18.83
C ALA A 143 -12.36 12.88 17.97
N GLN A 144 -12.35 11.90 17.04
CA GLN A 144 -11.25 11.79 16.07
C GLN A 144 -11.17 13.05 15.20
N PRO A 145 -9.96 13.55 14.87
CA PRO A 145 -9.81 14.71 13.99
C PRO A 145 -10.45 14.43 12.63
N LEU A 146 -11.33 15.33 12.20
CA LEU A 146 -12.02 15.22 10.91
C LEU A 146 -11.02 15.47 9.77
N LYS A 147 -11.10 14.63 8.73
CA LYS A 147 -10.28 14.80 7.53
C LYS A 147 -10.59 16.13 6.80
N PRO A 148 -9.64 16.69 6.02
CA PRO A 148 -9.86 17.86 5.19
C PRO A 148 -11.11 17.73 4.33
N HIS A 149 -11.97 18.73 4.37
CA HIS A 149 -13.21 18.78 3.60
C HIS A 149 -13.69 20.22 3.42
N VAL A 150 -14.42 20.50 2.35
CA VAL A 150 -15.07 21.81 2.12
C VAL A 150 -15.98 22.21 3.29
N PHE A 151 -16.69 21.24 3.88
CA PHE A 151 -17.53 21.45 5.07
C PHE A 151 -16.73 21.86 6.31
N GLY A 152 -15.44 21.51 6.42
CA GLY A 152 -14.59 21.96 7.52
C GLY A 152 -14.27 23.46 7.43
N ILE A 153 -14.15 24.00 6.22
CA ILE A 153 -13.99 25.45 6.00
C ILE A 153 -15.31 26.18 6.26
N ALA A 154 -16.43 25.64 5.76
CA ALA A 154 -17.75 26.22 6.02
C ALA A 154 -18.14 26.19 7.52
N ALA A 155 -17.73 25.14 8.26
CA ALA A 155 -17.89 25.05 9.71
C ALA A 155 -17.10 26.14 10.45
N LYS A 156 -15.83 26.38 10.09
CA LYS A 156 -15.00 27.45 10.67
C LYS A 156 -15.57 28.85 10.39
N ALA A 157 -16.10 29.09 9.19
CA ALA A 157 -16.80 30.34 8.90
C ALA A 157 -18.05 30.50 9.79
N LEU A 158 -18.86 29.45 9.92
CA LEU A 158 -20.04 29.50 10.79
C LEU A 158 -19.67 29.67 12.28
N GLU A 159 -18.57 29.08 12.74
CA GLU A 159 -17.98 29.25 14.08
C GLU A 159 -17.59 30.72 14.32
N GLY A 160 -16.92 31.38 13.36
CA GLY A 160 -16.61 32.81 13.42
C GLY A 160 -17.86 33.70 13.57
N ILE A 161 -18.96 33.35 12.90
CA ILE A 161 -20.26 34.04 13.03
C ILE A 161 -20.93 33.75 14.38
N ARG A 162 -20.79 32.52 14.90
CA ARG A 162 -21.40 32.07 16.16
C ARG A 162 -20.74 32.66 17.40
N GLU A 163 -19.41 32.67 17.43
CA GLU A 163 -18.64 32.97 18.63
C GLU A 163 -18.16 34.42 18.65
N ARG A 164 -17.67 34.91 17.50
CA ARG A 164 -17.08 36.25 17.37
C ARG A 164 -18.06 37.28 16.78
N TYR A 165 -19.18 36.80 16.22
CA TYR A 165 -20.16 37.62 15.47
C TYR A 165 -19.56 38.44 14.32
N ALA A 166 -18.37 38.07 13.85
CA ALA A 166 -17.67 38.73 12.76
C ALA A 166 -18.18 38.20 11.41
N SER A 167 -18.32 39.08 10.42
CA SER A 167 -18.59 38.64 9.05
C SER A 167 -17.38 37.91 8.46
N GLN A 168 -17.66 36.94 7.60
CA GLN A 168 -16.68 36.01 7.02
C GLN A 168 -16.73 36.10 5.50
N THR A 169 -15.64 35.76 4.82
CA THR A 169 -15.66 35.47 3.38
C THR A 169 -14.98 34.15 3.06
N VAL A 170 -15.64 33.28 2.30
CA VAL A 170 -15.01 32.11 1.67
C VAL A 170 -14.67 32.47 0.22
N LEU A 171 -13.37 32.61 -0.09
CA LEU A 171 -12.86 32.85 -1.43
C LEU A 171 -12.58 31.51 -2.13
N ILE A 172 -13.30 31.24 -3.22
CA ILE A 172 -13.14 30.05 -4.04
C ILE A 172 -12.55 30.47 -5.39
N SER A 173 -11.40 29.89 -5.74
CA SER A 173 -10.65 30.30 -6.93
C SER A 173 -9.91 29.13 -7.58
N GLY A 174 -9.55 29.28 -8.86
CA GLY A 174 -8.94 28.23 -9.69
C GLY A 174 -9.34 28.40 -11.15
N GLU A 175 -8.71 27.66 -12.06
CA GLU A 175 -9.04 27.77 -13.50
C GLU A 175 -10.47 27.32 -13.83
N SER A 176 -10.86 27.56 -15.09
CA SER A 176 -12.15 27.07 -15.59
C SER A 176 -12.16 25.53 -15.65
N GLY A 177 -13.28 24.92 -15.26
CA GLY A 177 -13.40 23.46 -15.11
C GLY A 177 -12.81 22.88 -13.82
N ALA A 178 -12.17 23.68 -12.95
CA ALA A 178 -11.57 23.19 -11.69
C ALA A 178 -12.58 22.85 -10.57
N GLY A 179 -13.90 23.01 -10.79
CA GLY A 179 -14.93 22.68 -9.79
C GLY A 179 -15.25 23.77 -8.76
N LYS A 180 -14.95 25.05 -9.07
CA LYS A 180 -15.28 26.20 -8.20
C LYS A 180 -16.76 26.23 -7.83
N THR A 181 -17.64 26.27 -8.83
CA THR A 181 -19.10 26.44 -8.66
C THR A 181 -19.75 25.29 -7.89
N GLU A 182 -19.26 24.05 -8.04
CA GLU A 182 -19.69 22.92 -7.21
C GLU A 182 -19.21 23.06 -5.76
N THR A 183 -17.97 23.53 -5.55
CA THR A 183 -17.47 23.87 -4.22
C THR A 183 -18.31 24.97 -3.57
N THR A 184 -18.69 26.01 -4.33
CA THR A 184 -19.61 27.08 -3.93
C THR A 184 -20.96 26.50 -3.47
N LYS A 185 -21.55 25.59 -4.26
CA LYS A 185 -22.80 24.89 -3.93
C LYS A 185 -22.68 24.12 -2.60
N PHE A 186 -21.59 23.37 -2.39
CA PHE A 186 -21.39 22.63 -1.13
C PHE A 186 -21.18 23.52 0.10
N VAL A 187 -20.47 24.65 -0.02
CA VAL A 187 -20.34 25.65 1.07
C VAL A 187 -21.71 26.22 1.44
N MET A 188 -22.49 26.67 0.44
CA MET A 188 -23.83 27.23 0.67
C MET A 188 -24.78 26.19 1.27
N GLN A 189 -24.79 24.95 0.77
CA GLN A 189 -25.61 23.85 1.27
C GLN A 189 -25.29 23.53 2.75
N PHE A 190 -24.01 23.53 3.13
CA PHE A 190 -23.60 23.32 4.52
C PHE A 190 -24.10 24.42 5.45
N LEU A 191 -23.90 25.69 5.05
CA LEU A 191 -24.31 26.87 5.82
C LEU A 191 -25.84 26.96 5.96
N ALA A 192 -26.58 26.62 4.91
CA ALA A 192 -28.04 26.49 4.91
C ALA A 192 -28.54 25.43 5.90
N LEU A 193 -28.13 24.17 5.69
CA LEU A 193 -28.68 23.03 6.44
C LEU A 193 -28.29 23.06 7.93
N THR A 194 -27.11 23.57 8.27
CA THR A 194 -26.68 23.71 9.68
C THR A 194 -27.46 24.80 10.41
N SER A 195 -27.89 25.85 9.71
CA SER A 195 -28.82 26.87 10.21
C SER A 195 -30.24 26.29 10.41
N ALA A 196 -30.73 25.48 9.48
CA ALA A 196 -32.09 24.94 9.52
C ALA A 196 -32.29 23.84 10.59
N THR A 197 -31.29 22.97 10.79
CA THR A 197 -31.41 21.75 11.64
C THR A 197 -31.41 21.99 13.15
N SER A 198 -31.27 23.24 13.61
CA SER A 198 -31.39 23.61 15.02
C SER A 198 -32.82 24.02 15.44
N ALA A 199 -33.78 24.06 14.51
CA ALA A 199 -35.20 24.16 14.80
C ALA A 199 -35.82 22.75 14.85
N GLY A 200 -36.41 22.36 15.98
CA GLY A 200 -36.70 20.96 16.30
C GLY A 200 -37.76 20.27 15.44
N ASN A 201 -37.55 18.97 15.21
CA ASN A 201 -38.48 17.94 15.68
C ASN A 201 -37.85 16.54 15.54
N GLU A 202 -37.62 15.88 16.68
CA GLU A 202 -37.69 14.43 16.76
C GLU A 202 -39.18 14.05 16.75
N ASP A 203 -39.77 13.84 15.56
CA ASP A 203 -40.93 12.96 15.34
C ASP A 203 -41.52 13.12 13.93
N VAL A 204 -41.32 12.12 13.06
CA VAL A 204 -42.38 11.58 12.19
C VAL A 204 -42.11 10.08 11.99
N THR A 205 -43.00 9.26 12.53
CA THR A 205 -43.00 7.80 12.36
C THR A 205 -43.38 7.37 10.95
N SER A 206 -42.63 6.40 10.42
CA SER A 206 -43.03 5.37 9.43
C SER A 206 -44.34 5.56 8.61
N SER A 207 -44.21 5.71 7.30
CA SER A 207 -45.22 5.22 6.34
C SER A 207 -44.57 4.63 5.09
N THR A 208 -44.89 3.37 4.84
CA THR A 208 -44.36 2.46 3.82
C THR A 208 -44.63 2.88 2.37
N SER A 209 -43.62 2.81 1.49
CA SER A 209 -43.73 2.20 0.15
C SER A 209 -42.36 2.17 -0.56
N SER A 210 -42.19 1.24 -1.49
CA SER A 210 -40.88 0.82 -1.99
C SER A 210 -40.74 0.96 -3.52
N HIS A 211 -40.06 2.02 -3.98
CA HIS A 211 -39.24 1.97 -5.20
C HIS A 211 -38.09 3.00 -5.16
N ARG A 212 -37.16 2.91 -6.12
CA ARG A 212 -35.79 3.44 -6.02
C ARG A 212 -35.64 4.95 -6.31
N THR A 213 -34.45 5.43 -5.93
CA THR A 213 -33.79 6.72 -6.25
C THR A 213 -34.30 7.99 -5.55
N HIS A 214 -33.34 8.78 -5.04
CA HIS A 214 -33.46 10.09 -4.39
C HIS A 214 -34.51 10.24 -3.26
N ARG A 215 -34.08 9.89 -2.03
CA ARG A 215 -34.74 10.33 -0.80
C ARG A 215 -34.58 11.85 -0.69
N ALA A 216 -35.68 12.60 -0.65
CA ALA A 216 -35.66 14.06 -0.63
C ALA A 216 -34.93 14.60 0.62
N PRO A 217 -34.16 15.70 0.50
CA PRO A 217 -33.45 16.30 1.63
C PRO A 217 -34.40 16.89 2.67
N ALA A 218 -33.86 17.25 3.84
CA ALA A 218 -34.57 18.00 4.87
C ALA A 218 -35.21 19.28 4.28
N LYS A 219 -36.37 19.66 4.79
CA LYS A 219 -37.23 20.73 4.25
C LYS A 219 -36.54 22.10 4.39
N LEU A 220 -35.78 22.49 3.38
CA LEU A 220 -35.06 23.76 3.27
C LEU A 220 -35.99 24.95 3.56
N SER A 221 -35.44 26.01 4.18
CA SER A 221 -36.19 27.26 4.34
C SER A 221 -36.41 27.97 3.00
N LEU A 222 -37.37 28.91 2.95
CA LEU A 222 -37.69 29.65 1.73
C LEU A 222 -36.45 30.38 1.17
N VAL A 223 -35.69 31.05 2.04
CA VAL A 223 -34.45 31.77 1.69
C VAL A 223 -33.40 30.80 1.14
N GLU A 224 -33.22 29.64 1.78
CA GLU A 224 -32.27 28.62 1.31
C GLU A 224 -32.66 28.08 -0.07
N ARG A 225 -33.96 27.83 -0.30
CA ARG A 225 -34.47 27.39 -1.61
C ARG A 225 -34.29 28.47 -2.69
N GLN A 226 -34.53 29.74 -2.36
CA GLN A 226 -34.34 30.87 -3.29
C GLN A 226 -32.86 31.06 -3.66
N VAL A 227 -31.96 31.05 -2.68
CA VAL A 227 -30.51 31.24 -2.90
C VAL A 227 -29.89 30.06 -3.66
N LEU A 228 -30.26 28.82 -3.34
CA LEU A 228 -29.79 27.66 -4.09
C LEU A 228 -30.40 27.63 -5.50
N GLY A 229 -31.70 27.95 -5.61
CA GLY A 229 -32.46 28.03 -6.86
C GLY A 229 -32.05 29.18 -7.79
N SER A 230 -31.39 30.23 -7.30
CA SER A 230 -30.87 31.30 -8.16
C SER A 230 -29.62 30.88 -8.95
N ASN A 231 -28.95 29.78 -8.60
CA ASN A 231 -27.71 29.38 -9.27
C ASN A 231 -27.94 28.95 -10.73
N PRO A 232 -28.86 28.01 -11.07
CA PRO A 232 -29.13 27.67 -12.47
C PRO A 232 -29.50 28.88 -13.34
N LEU A 233 -30.28 29.82 -12.80
CA LEU A 233 -30.64 31.07 -13.49
C LEU A 233 -29.41 31.93 -13.79
N LEU A 234 -28.53 32.13 -12.82
CA LEU A 234 -27.29 32.90 -13.02
C LEU A 234 -26.26 32.15 -13.87
N GLU A 235 -26.25 30.81 -13.86
CA GLU A 235 -25.44 30.00 -14.77
C GLU A 235 -25.94 30.13 -16.22
N ALA A 236 -27.25 30.08 -16.47
CA ALA A 236 -27.82 30.23 -17.82
C ALA A 236 -27.52 31.61 -18.46
N PHE A 237 -27.60 32.69 -17.67
CA PHE A 237 -27.39 34.07 -18.12
C PHE A 237 -25.95 34.60 -17.94
N GLY A 238 -25.08 33.88 -17.23
CA GLY A 238 -23.74 34.35 -16.89
C GLY A 238 -22.60 33.40 -17.26
N ASN A 239 -22.90 32.14 -17.59
CA ASN A 239 -21.91 31.17 -18.02
C ASN A 239 -21.99 30.92 -19.54
N ALA A 240 -20.87 30.48 -20.11
CA ALA A 240 -20.72 30.12 -21.50
C ALA A 240 -19.71 28.99 -21.67
N GLN A 241 -19.70 28.33 -22.84
CA GLN A 241 -18.66 27.35 -23.19
C GLN A 241 -17.39 28.04 -23.68
N THR A 242 -16.26 27.55 -23.19
CA THR A 242 -14.89 27.96 -23.54
C THR A 242 -14.07 26.74 -23.95
N LEU A 243 -12.94 26.93 -24.64
CA LEU A 243 -12.07 25.85 -25.09
C LEU A 243 -11.57 24.89 -23.98
N ARG A 244 -11.71 25.24 -22.70
CA ARG A 244 -11.26 24.44 -21.54
C ARG A 244 -12.40 23.92 -20.64
N ASN A 245 -13.63 24.43 -20.80
CA ASN A 245 -14.75 24.16 -19.90
C ASN A 245 -16.08 24.54 -20.56
N ASP A 246 -17.04 23.62 -20.50
CA ASP A 246 -18.34 23.73 -21.15
C ASP A 246 -19.33 24.62 -20.40
N ASN A 247 -19.15 24.79 -19.08
CA ASN A 247 -19.95 25.67 -18.23
C ASN A 247 -19.02 26.63 -17.45
N SER A 248 -18.56 27.70 -18.11
CA SER A 248 -17.56 28.64 -17.62
C SER A 248 -18.20 29.97 -17.23
N SER A 249 -18.19 30.34 -15.94
CA SER A 249 -18.69 31.65 -15.49
C SER A 249 -17.89 32.81 -16.08
N ARG A 250 -18.59 33.73 -16.76
CA ARG A 250 -18.04 34.94 -17.40
C ARG A 250 -18.41 36.21 -16.65
N PHE A 251 -18.62 36.09 -15.33
CA PHE A 251 -18.85 37.15 -14.36
C PHE A 251 -18.32 36.69 -12.99
N GLY A 252 -18.04 37.62 -12.09
CA GLY A 252 -17.75 37.34 -10.68
C GLY A 252 -19.04 37.37 -9.85
N LYS A 253 -19.23 36.39 -8.96
CA LYS A 253 -20.43 36.26 -8.12
C LYS A 253 -20.03 36.24 -6.64
N TYR A 254 -20.55 37.17 -5.87
CA TYR A 254 -20.39 37.24 -4.41
C TYR A 254 -21.75 37.08 -3.73
N ILE A 255 -21.96 35.98 -3.03
CA ILE A 255 -23.21 35.67 -2.32
C ILE A 255 -23.00 35.93 -0.83
N GLU A 256 -23.56 37.01 -0.32
CA GLU A 256 -23.63 37.30 1.12
C GLU A 256 -24.79 36.52 1.74
N LEU A 257 -24.49 35.53 2.59
CA LEU A 257 -25.48 34.79 3.37
C LEU A 257 -25.62 35.43 4.75
N GLN A 258 -26.80 35.93 5.13
CA GLN A 258 -26.98 36.73 6.34
C GLN A 258 -27.54 35.92 7.52
N PHE A 259 -26.92 36.07 8.68
CA PHE A 259 -27.27 35.34 9.90
C PHE A 259 -27.75 36.31 10.98
N ALA A 260 -28.97 36.12 11.47
CA ALA A 260 -29.46 36.81 12.66
C ALA A 260 -28.95 36.11 13.92
N LYS A 261 -28.63 36.89 14.96
CA LYS A 261 -28.19 36.38 16.25
C LYS A 261 -29.37 35.76 17.02
N PRO A 262 -29.13 34.78 17.93
CA PRO A 262 -30.13 34.28 18.87
C PRO A 262 -31.02 35.38 19.49
N THR A 263 -30.39 36.42 20.04
CA THR A 263 -31.06 37.57 20.69
C THR A 263 -31.95 38.41 19.76
N GLN A 264 -31.91 38.19 18.44
CA GLN A 264 -32.73 38.87 17.43
C GLN A 264 -33.88 37.98 16.92
N LEU A 265 -33.90 36.69 17.29
CA LEU A 265 -34.85 35.68 16.83
C LEU A 265 -35.83 35.22 17.94
N GLY A 266 -35.56 35.58 19.19
CA GLY A 266 -36.29 35.13 20.39
C GLY A 266 -35.46 34.17 21.25
N ASP A 267 -35.77 34.11 22.54
CA ASP A 267 -34.94 33.41 23.55
C ASP A 267 -34.81 31.89 23.32
N ASP A 268 -35.68 31.29 22.52
CA ASP A 268 -35.72 29.84 22.24
C ASP A 268 -34.75 29.35 21.14
N VAL A 269 -33.98 30.24 20.49
CA VAL A 269 -33.12 29.86 19.35
C VAL A 269 -31.63 29.78 19.76
N PRO A 270 -31.03 28.57 19.90
CA PRO A 270 -29.69 28.42 20.48
C PRO A 270 -28.52 28.78 19.55
N THR A 271 -28.78 29.04 18.26
CA THR A 271 -27.74 29.26 17.24
C THR A 271 -28.16 30.34 16.23
N PRO A 272 -27.21 31.11 15.65
CA PRO A 272 -27.51 32.03 14.55
C PRO A 272 -28.19 31.30 13.38
N ARG A 273 -29.23 31.93 12.82
CA ARG A 273 -30.03 31.37 11.73
C ARG A 273 -29.90 32.23 10.48
N MET A 274 -29.83 31.59 9.32
CA MET A 274 -29.91 32.26 8.04
C MET A 274 -31.30 32.91 7.88
N VAL A 275 -31.34 34.23 7.68
CA VAL A 275 -32.59 35.01 7.57
C VAL A 275 -32.75 35.73 6.24
N GLY A 276 -31.67 35.88 5.49
CA GLY A 276 -31.62 36.59 4.22
C GLY A 276 -30.31 36.33 3.51
N ALA A 277 -30.19 36.83 2.29
CA ALA A 277 -28.95 36.82 1.54
C ALA A 277 -28.95 37.96 0.51
N ARG A 278 -27.82 38.19 -0.15
CA ARG A 278 -27.67 39.14 -1.25
C ARG A 278 -26.62 38.67 -2.25
N ILE A 279 -26.93 38.80 -3.52
CA ILE A 279 -26.06 38.43 -4.63
C ILE A 279 -25.52 39.73 -5.24
N HIS A 280 -24.22 39.92 -5.17
CA HIS A 280 -23.53 40.95 -5.94
C HIS A 280 -22.86 40.30 -7.14
N THR A 281 -23.07 40.89 -8.32
CA THR A 281 -22.45 40.45 -9.57
C THR A 281 -21.53 41.53 -10.08
N TYR A 282 -20.35 41.13 -10.51
CA TYR A 282 -19.32 42.04 -11.01
C TYR A 282 -18.80 41.50 -12.35
N LEU A 283 -18.23 42.38 -13.19
CA LEU A 283 -17.32 41.96 -14.26
C LEU A 283 -17.93 41.02 -15.34
N LEU A 284 -19.17 41.24 -15.77
CA LEU A 284 -19.80 40.48 -16.86
C LEU A 284 -19.08 40.71 -18.20
N GLU A 285 -18.70 39.64 -18.90
CA GLU A 285 -18.04 39.69 -20.22
C GLU A 285 -19.03 40.04 -21.35
N LYS A 286 -19.55 41.28 -21.34
CA LYS A 286 -20.58 41.78 -22.29
C LYS A 286 -20.25 41.50 -23.76
N VAL A 287 -18.96 41.48 -24.14
CA VAL A 287 -18.50 41.25 -25.53
C VAL A 287 -18.85 39.85 -26.05
N ARG A 288 -18.98 38.85 -25.17
CA ARG A 288 -19.37 37.48 -25.55
C ARG A 288 -20.78 37.36 -26.14
N VAL A 289 -21.63 38.37 -25.95
CA VAL A 289 -22.95 38.46 -26.60
C VAL A 289 -22.82 38.53 -28.14
N ILE A 290 -21.81 39.23 -28.65
CA ILE A 290 -21.70 39.60 -30.07
C ILE A 290 -20.59 38.86 -30.82
N ARG A 291 -19.59 38.32 -30.10
CA ARG A 291 -18.40 37.69 -30.66
C ARG A 291 -17.80 36.69 -29.69
N GLN A 292 -17.45 35.52 -30.19
CA GLN A 292 -16.81 34.44 -29.44
C GLN A 292 -15.57 33.95 -30.20
N GLN A 293 -14.65 33.25 -29.52
CA GLN A 293 -13.52 32.62 -30.22
C GLN A 293 -13.98 31.35 -30.95
N GLU A 294 -13.20 30.90 -31.93
CA GLU A 294 -13.47 29.65 -32.64
C GLU A 294 -13.43 28.47 -31.66
N GLY A 295 -14.48 27.65 -31.66
CA GLY A 295 -14.66 26.56 -30.69
C GLY A 295 -15.27 26.95 -29.35
N GLU A 296 -15.69 28.20 -29.17
CA GLU A 296 -16.44 28.67 -27.98
C GLU A 296 -17.92 28.95 -28.29
N ARG A 297 -18.75 29.09 -27.25
CA ARG A 297 -20.16 29.53 -27.38
C ARG A 297 -20.43 30.87 -26.68
N GLY A 298 -21.58 31.46 -27.03
CA GLY A 298 -22.18 32.57 -26.28
C GLY A 298 -22.76 32.09 -24.94
N PHE A 299 -23.51 32.98 -24.26
CA PHE A 299 -24.20 32.63 -23.02
C PHE A 299 -25.27 31.55 -23.24
N HIS A 300 -25.36 30.58 -22.33
CA HIS A 300 -26.20 29.38 -22.50
C HIS A 300 -27.67 29.68 -22.76
N ILE A 301 -28.22 30.74 -22.16
CA ILE A 301 -29.64 31.11 -22.30
C ILE A 301 -30.11 31.26 -23.74
N PHE A 302 -29.26 31.74 -24.67
CA PHE A 302 -29.63 31.87 -26.07
C PHE A 302 -29.85 30.50 -26.74
N TYR A 303 -28.98 29.53 -26.42
CA TYR A 303 -29.05 28.16 -26.93
C TYR A 303 -30.23 27.41 -26.29
N GLN A 304 -30.37 27.50 -24.97
CA GLN A 304 -31.48 26.92 -24.21
C GLN A 304 -32.84 27.43 -24.71
N ALA A 305 -33.00 28.75 -24.90
CA ALA A 305 -34.25 29.33 -25.40
C ALA A 305 -34.57 28.90 -26.84
N LEU A 306 -33.56 28.82 -27.71
CA LEU A 306 -33.75 28.40 -29.10
C LEU A 306 -34.11 26.92 -29.23
N SER A 307 -33.45 26.04 -28.46
CA SER A 307 -33.80 24.62 -28.39
C SER A 307 -35.15 24.41 -27.70
N GLY A 308 -35.48 25.17 -26.65
CA GLY A 308 -36.78 25.14 -26.00
C GLY A 308 -37.94 25.61 -26.90
N ALA A 309 -37.67 26.53 -27.84
CA ALA A 309 -38.67 27.04 -28.78
C ALA A 309 -39.01 26.07 -29.93
N ASN A 310 -38.09 25.15 -30.26
CA ASN A 310 -38.19 24.23 -31.40
C ASN A 310 -38.19 22.74 -30.99
N GLY A 311 -38.08 22.43 -29.70
CA GLY A 311 -38.00 21.06 -29.18
C GLY A 311 -39.36 20.36 -29.10
N ASP A 312 -39.43 19.12 -29.57
CA ASP A 312 -40.67 18.30 -29.69
C ASP A 312 -41.17 17.71 -28.35
N SER A 313 -40.76 18.32 -27.22
CA SER A 313 -40.96 17.79 -25.87
C SER A 313 -42.40 17.97 -25.40
N ARG A 314 -43.16 16.86 -25.38
CA ARG A 314 -44.49 16.72 -24.74
C ARG A 314 -44.52 17.01 -23.23
N SER A 315 -43.39 17.42 -22.63
CA SER A 315 -43.23 17.81 -21.23
C SER A 315 -43.08 19.32 -21.01
N VAL A 316 -43.04 20.13 -22.08
CA VAL A 316 -43.07 21.59 -21.94
C VAL A 316 -44.38 21.97 -21.24
N THR A 317 -44.25 22.50 -20.02
CA THR A 317 -45.40 22.98 -19.23
C THR A 317 -46.23 23.95 -20.07
N THR A 318 -47.51 23.61 -20.26
CA THR A 318 -48.48 24.33 -21.08
C THR A 318 -48.45 25.84 -20.80
N GLY A 319 -47.77 26.59 -21.67
CA GLY A 319 -47.54 28.04 -21.53
C GLY A 319 -46.22 28.57 -22.12
N ALA A 320 -45.10 27.83 -22.04
CA ALA A 320 -43.80 28.36 -22.50
C ALA A 320 -43.74 28.65 -24.02
N GLU A 321 -44.62 28.01 -24.81
CA GLU A 321 -44.80 28.28 -26.23
C GLU A 321 -45.19 29.73 -26.58
N GLU A 322 -45.86 30.44 -25.67
CA GLU A 322 -46.15 31.87 -25.83
C GLU A 322 -44.96 32.75 -25.41
N GLU A 323 -44.09 32.23 -24.53
CA GLU A 323 -42.98 32.97 -23.94
C GLU A 323 -41.78 33.09 -24.90
N LEU A 324 -41.70 32.22 -25.91
CA LEU A 324 -40.58 32.07 -26.85
C LEU A 324 -40.90 32.46 -28.31
N GLU A 325 -41.96 33.23 -28.55
CA GLU A 325 -42.45 33.60 -29.89
C GLU A 325 -41.36 34.11 -30.86
N GLY A 326 -40.41 34.94 -30.38
CA GLY A 326 -39.31 35.48 -31.18
C GLY A 326 -38.20 34.49 -31.57
N PHE A 327 -38.23 33.25 -31.05
CA PHE A 327 -37.27 32.17 -31.34
C PHE A 327 -37.87 31.04 -32.20
N LYS A 328 -39.20 30.93 -32.30
CA LYS A 328 -39.88 29.83 -33.02
C LYS A 328 -39.53 29.84 -34.52
N GLY A 329 -39.19 28.68 -35.06
CA GLY A 329 -38.90 28.50 -36.49
C GLY A 329 -37.49 28.95 -36.91
N TYR A 330 -36.67 29.44 -35.98
CA TYR A 330 -35.27 29.79 -36.22
C TYR A 330 -34.34 28.69 -35.69
N THR A 331 -33.20 28.49 -36.36
CA THR A 331 -32.12 27.57 -35.97
C THR A 331 -30.85 28.35 -35.61
N LEU A 332 -29.80 27.68 -35.14
CA LEU A 332 -28.51 28.36 -34.82
C LEU A 332 -27.95 29.12 -36.03
N ASP A 333 -28.08 28.56 -37.23
CA ASP A 333 -27.68 29.20 -38.50
C ASP A 333 -28.47 30.48 -38.84
N SER A 334 -29.59 30.73 -38.15
CA SER A 334 -30.42 31.91 -38.39
C SER A 334 -29.88 33.19 -37.73
N PHE A 335 -28.87 33.11 -36.85
CA PHE A 335 -28.42 34.25 -36.04
C PHE A 335 -26.91 34.48 -36.07
N ARG A 336 -26.50 35.67 -36.54
CA ARG A 336 -25.08 36.06 -36.66
C ARG A 336 -24.27 35.97 -35.35
N TYR A 337 -24.91 36.17 -34.20
CA TYR A 337 -24.26 36.19 -32.90
C TYR A 337 -24.08 34.80 -32.25
N LEU A 338 -24.58 33.72 -32.88
CA LEU A 338 -24.49 32.36 -32.36
C LEU A 338 -23.50 31.50 -33.15
N ASN A 339 -22.64 30.78 -32.41
CA ASN A 339 -21.76 29.77 -32.99
C ASN A 339 -22.47 28.42 -33.17
N LYS A 340 -22.08 27.68 -34.22
CA LYS A 340 -22.68 26.42 -34.70
C LYS A 340 -22.36 25.17 -33.85
N GLN A 341 -22.28 25.32 -32.53
CA GLN A 341 -22.05 24.22 -31.60
C GLN A 341 -23.33 23.94 -30.81
N GLU A 342 -23.96 22.81 -31.14
CA GLU A 342 -25.01 22.17 -30.34
C GLU A 342 -24.35 21.39 -29.18
N MET A 343 -25.08 21.21 -28.08
CA MET A 343 -24.77 20.18 -27.09
C MET A 343 -25.98 19.26 -26.91
N ASP A 344 -25.77 18.23 -26.10
CA ASP A 344 -26.83 17.37 -25.61
C ASP A 344 -27.49 18.01 -24.37
N ASN A 345 -28.82 17.93 -24.31
CA ASN A 345 -29.68 18.30 -23.17
C ASN A 345 -30.04 19.79 -22.98
N GLU A 346 -29.88 20.68 -23.97
CA GLU A 346 -30.33 22.09 -23.90
C GLU A 346 -31.79 22.26 -23.45
N VAL A 347 -32.69 21.36 -23.85
CA VAL A 347 -34.12 21.41 -23.48
C VAL A 347 -34.34 21.14 -21.99
N GLU A 348 -33.67 20.12 -21.42
CA GLU A 348 -33.74 19.83 -19.99
C GLU A 348 -33.14 20.97 -19.15
N GLN A 349 -32.04 21.56 -19.64
CA GLN A 349 -31.43 22.74 -19.01
C GLN A 349 -32.34 23.97 -19.08
N PHE A 350 -33.09 24.15 -20.17
CA PHE A 350 -34.07 25.22 -20.31
C PHE A 350 -35.24 25.06 -19.32
N GLU A 351 -35.78 23.84 -19.16
CA GLU A 351 -36.79 23.53 -18.15
C GLU A 351 -36.28 23.85 -16.73
N ALA A 352 -35.04 23.49 -16.41
CA ALA A 352 -34.40 23.83 -15.14
C ALA A 352 -34.25 25.35 -14.94
N THR A 353 -33.92 26.10 -15.99
CA THR A 353 -33.86 27.58 -15.97
C THR A 353 -35.23 28.20 -15.72
N LEU A 354 -36.31 27.71 -16.33
CA LEU A 354 -37.68 28.20 -16.07
C LEU A 354 -38.12 27.94 -14.63
N VAL A 355 -37.82 26.74 -14.08
CA VAL A 355 -38.08 26.43 -12.66
C VAL A 355 -37.28 27.33 -11.73
N ALA A 356 -36.06 27.72 -12.11
CA ALA A 356 -35.25 28.69 -11.36
C ALA A 356 -35.83 30.11 -11.43
N MET A 357 -36.36 30.55 -12.57
CA MET A 357 -37.04 31.85 -12.71
C MET A 357 -38.28 31.94 -11.79
N ASP A 358 -39.12 30.91 -11.76
CA ASP A 358 -40.28 30.82 -10.86
C ASP A 358 -39.86 30.80 -9.38
N ALA A 359 -38.85 30.00 -9.01
CA ALA A 359 -38.32 29.95 -7.64
C ALA A 359 -37.74 31.29 -7.15
N VAL A 360 -37.23 32.11 -8.07
CA VAL A 360 -36.73 33.47 -7.81
C VAL A 360 -37.86 34.52 -7.79
N GLY A 361 -39.09 34.15 -8.15
CA GLY A 361 -40.28 35.01 -8.09
C GLY A 361 -40.46 35.92 -9.31
N LEU A 362 -39.99 35.49 -10.48
CA LEU A 362 -40.34 36.10 -11.77
C LEU A 362 -41.68 35.56 -12.26
N SER A 363 -42.62 36.45 -12.55
CA SER A 363 -43.90 36.09 -13.15
C SER A 363 -43.73 35.65 -14.62
N LYS A 364 -44.63 34.80 -15.14
CA LYS A 364 -44.66 34.42 -16.57
C LYS A 364 -44.63 35.63 -17.52
N THR A 365 -45.28 36.73 -17.13
CA THR A 365 -45.25 38.00 -17.86
C THR A 365 -43.87 38.67 -17.89
N GLU A 366 -43.09 38.59 -16.80
CA GLU A 366 -41.71 39.07 -16.77
C GLU A 366 -40.78 38.13 -17.55
N ILE A 367 -41.01 36.81 -17.47
CA ILE A 367 -40.27 35.79 -18.22
C ILE A 367 -40.43 36.01 -19.74
N ARG A 368 -41.66 36.16 -20.24
CA ARG A 368 -41.92 36.49 -21.66
C ARG A 368 -41.23 37.79 -22.09
N LYS A 369 -41.25 38.82 -21.25
CA LYS A 369 -40.57 40.10 -21.52
C LYS A 369 -39.05 39.97 -21.60
N ILE A 370 -38.45 39.19 -20.70
CA ILE A 370 -37.02 38.85 -20.74
C ILE A 370 -36.67 38.15 -22.06
N PHE A 371 -37.41 37.10 -22.44
CA PHE A 371 -37.17 36.38 -23.69
C PHE A 371 -37.43 37.23 -24.95
N ARG A 372 -38.42 38.14 -24.94
CA ARG A 372 -38.66 39.10 -26.01
C ARG A 372 -37.43 39.99 -26.28
N VAL A 373 -36.79 40.50 -25.22
CA VAL A 373 -35.55 41.29 -25.34
C VAL A 373 -34.36 40.43 -25.78
N LEU A 374 -34.23 39.19 -25.30
CA LEU A 374 -33.19 38.27 -25.77
C LEU A 374 -33.32 37.93 -27.26
N ALA A 375 -34.55 37.69 -27.74
CA ALA A 375 -34.82 37.50 -29.17
C ALA A 375 -34.45 38.76 -29.96
N ALA A 376 -34.80 39.96 -29.46
CA ALA A 376 -34.43 41.21 -30.10
C ALA A 376 -32.91 41.38 -30.26
N VAL A 377 -32.12 40.96 -29.26
CA VAL A 377 -30.64 40.98 -29.34
C VAL A 377 -30.14 40.10 -30.49
N LEU A 378 -30.71 38.90 -30.68
CA LEU A 378 -30.30 38.02 -31.78
C LEU A 378 -30.75 38.54 -33.16
N HIS A 379 -31.99 39.02 -33.29
CA HIS A 379 -32.51 39.62 -34.53
C HIS A 379 -31.75 40.89 -34.92
N LEU A 380 -31.39 41.73 -33.94
CA LEU A 380 -30.55 42.91 -34.13
C LEU A 380 -29.20 42.54 -34.74
N GLY A 381 -28.60 41.40 -34.35
CA GLY A 381 -27.34 40.92 -34.93
C GLY A 381 -27.39 40.64 -36.43
N ASN A 382 -28.57 40.36 -36.98
CA ASN A 382 -28.82 40.13 -38.40
C ASN A 382 -29.05 41.44 -39.20
N VAL A 383 -29.09 42.60 -38.55
CA VAL A 383 -29.20 43.89 -39.25
C VAL A 383 -27.86 44.22 -39.92
N THR A 384 -27.87 44.34 -41.25
CA THR A 384 -26.72 44.74 -42.08
C THR A 384 -26.84 46.18 -42.57
N PHE A 385 -25.70 46.81 -42.83
CA PHE A 385 -25.62 48.20 -43.28
C PHE A 385 -24.84 48.28 -44.61
N GLN A 386 -25.33 49.11 -45.52
CA GLN A 386 -24.70 49.41 -46.81
C GLN A 386 -24.24 50.87 -46.82
N ASP A 387 -23.03 51.14 -47.31
CA ASP A 387 -22.53 52.51 -47.46
C ASP A 387 -23.16 53.25 -48.64
N GLU A 388 -23.52 54.50 -48.39
CA GLU A 388 -23.96 55.53 -49.32
C GLU A 388 -23.09 56.78 -49.13
N GLY A 389 -21.91 56.76 -49.77
CA GLY A 389 -20.92 57.84 -49.72
C GLY A 389 -20.28 58.00 -48.33
N GLU A 390 -20.52 59.12 -47.68
CA GLU A 390 -20.07 59.40 -46.29
C GLU A 390 -21.14 59.02 -45.24
N SER A 391 -22.14 58.21 -45.64
CA SER A 391 -23.20 57.71 -44.77
C SER A 391 -23.52 56.24 -45.03
N SER A 392 -24.38 55.63 -44.21
CA SER A 392 -24.85 54.26 -44.39
C SER A 392 -26.36 54.16 -44.18
N LYS A 393 -26.99 53.20 -44.86
CA LYS A 393 -28.39 52.81 -44.65
C LYS A 393 -28.48 51.38 -44.12
N VAL A 394 -29.62 51.03 -43.51
CA VAL A 394 -29.97 49.64 -43.24
C VAL A 394 -30.32 48.96 -44.56
N GLU A 395 -29.72 47.79 -44.81
CA GLU A 395 -29.92 47.01 -46.03
C GLU A 395 -31.11 46.04 -45.88
N ASN A 396 -31.08 45.23 -44.82
CA ASN A 396 -32.13 44.24 -44.53
C ASN A 396 -33.22 44.82 -43.61
N GLY A 397 -34.13 45.61 -44.20
CA GLY A 397 -35.24 46.23 -43.44
C GLY A 397 -36.11 45.23 -42.67
N GLY A 398 -36.36 44.02 -43.23
CA GLY A 398 -37.24 43.02 -42.61
C GLY A 398 -36.75 42.47 -41.25
N THR A 399 -35.45 42.22 -41.08
CA THR A 399 -34.89 41.81 -39.78
C THR A 399 -34.85 42.98 -38.79
N SER A 400 -34.63 44.20 -39.30
CA SER A 400 -34.75 45.42 -38.51
C SER A 400 -36.18 45.58 -37.94
N CYS A 401 -37.23 45.36 -38.75
CA CYS A 401 -38.62 45.36 -38.29
C CYS A 401 -38.86 44.40 -37.12
N ILE A 402 -38.43 43.14 -37.23
CA ILE A 402 -38.60 42.15 -36.15
C ILE A 402 -37.92 42.64 -34.86
N SER A 403 -36.70 43.19 -34.94
CA SER A 403 -36.03 43.75 -33.76
C SER A 403 -36.75 44.99 -33.18
N CYS A 404 -37.37 45.81 -34.03
CA CYS A 404 -38.18 46.97 -33.63
C CYS A 404 -39.47 46.54 -32.92
N ASP A 405 -40.20 45.58 -33.50
CA ASP A 405 -41.44 45.04 -32.98
C ASP A 405 -41.23 44.32 -31.63
N LEU A 406 -40.08 43.65 -31.45
CA LEU A 406 -39.71 43.02 -30.18
C LEU A 406 -39.29 44.04 -29.11
N LEU A 407 -38.71 45.18 -29.49
CA LEU A 407 -38.30 46.26 -28.57
C LEU A 407 -39.38 47.33 -28.34
N GLY A 408 -40.47 47.32 -29.10
CA GLY A 408 -41.51 48.35 -29.06
C GLY A 408 -41.03 49.74 -29.53
N VAL A 409 -40.09 49.80 -30.48
CA VAL A 409 -39.54 51.07 -31.01
C VAL A 409 -39.87 51.23 -32.49
N SER A 410 -39.96 52.47 -32.98
CA SER A 410 -40.23 52.69 -34.41
C SER A 410 -39.01 52.38 -35.29
N LEU A 411 -39.24 51.76 -36.45
CA LEU A 411 -38.19 51.41 -37.42
C LEU A 411 -37.35 52.61 -37.85
N ASP A 412 -37.99 53.76 -38.05
CA ASP A 412 -37.33 54.98 -38.49
C ASP A 412 -36.45 55.59 -37.39
N SER A 413 -36.94 55.56 -36.13
CA SER A 413 -36.17 55.98 -34.95
C SER A 413 -34.94 55.10 -34.74
N LEU A 414 -35.09 53.77 -34.75
CA LEU A 414 -33.97 52.84 -34.55
C LEU A 414 -32.96 52.91 -35.70
N SER A 415 -33.43 52.89 -36.95
CA SER A 415 -32.55 52.97 -38.13
C SER A 415 -31.76 54.28 -38.13
N THR A 416 -32.40 55.40 -37.78
CA THR A 416 -31.74 56.71 -37.69
C THR A 416 -30.75 56.79 -36.52
N ALA A 417 -31.07 56.22 -35.36
CA ALA A 417 -30.18 56.18 -34.20
C ALA A 417 -28.97 55.25 -34.36
N LEU A 418 -29.09 54.22 -35.21
CA LEU A 418 -27.97 53.33 -35.61
C LEU A 418 -27.07 53.96 -36.68
N THR A 419 -27.64 54.75 -37.60
CA THR A 419 -26.92 55.32 -38.75
C THR A 419 -26.51 56.79 -38.58
N SER A 420 -26.82 57.41 -37.45
CA SER A 420 -26.42 58.78 -37.13
C SER A 420 -26.25 59.04 -35.64
N ARG A 421 -25.47 60.08 -35.31
CA ARG A 421 -25.30 60.60 -33.94
C ARG A 421 -25.60 62.08 -33.92
N THR A 422 -26.46 62.49 -33.00
CA THR A 422 -26.72 63.91 -32.73
C THR A 422 -25.68 64.44 -31.73
N LEU A 423 -24.95 65.47 -32.15
CA LEU A 423 -23.95 66.16 -31.34
C LEU A 423 -24.51 67.50 -30.86
N ARG A 424 -24.49 67.74 -29.54
CA ARG A 424 -24.92 69.01 -28.94
C ARG A 424 -23.71 69.94 -28.83
N THR A 425 -23.61 70.91 -29.73
CA THR A 425 -22.61 71.99 -29.68
C THR A 425 -23.21 73.23 -29.01
N PRO A 426 -22.38 74.22 -28.61
CA PRO A 426 -22.89 75.53 -28.14
C PRO A 426 -23.75 76.26 -29.18
N GLU A 427 -23.63 75.89 -30.45
CA GLU A 427 -24.30 76.50 -31.61
C GLU A 427 -25.61 75.79 -31.98
N GLY A 428 -25.87 74.58 -31.45
CA GLY A 428 -27.10 73.83 -31.70
C GLY A 428 -26.96 72.31 -31.62
N LEU A 429 -27.92 71.60 -32.22
CA LEU A 429 -27.86 70.14 -32.42
C LEU A 429 -27.41 69.85 -33.86
N ILE A 430 -26.23 69.24 -34.02
CA ILE A 430 -25.65 68.86 -35.30
C ILE A 430 -25.75 67.33 -35.45
N ARG A 431 -26.54 66.85 -36.41
CA ARG A 431 -26.64 65.41 -36.69
C ARG A 431 -25.57 64.98 -37.70
N SER A 432 -24.68 64.09 -37.29
CA SER A 432 -23.62 63.49 -38.11
C SER A 432 -24.00 62.07 -38.51
N LYS A 433 -23.90 61.72 -39.79
CA LYS A 433 -24.16 60.36 -40.28
C LYS A 433 -22.98 59.43 -40.01
N HIS A 434 -23.23 58.13 -39.96
CA HIS A 434 -22.23 57.08 -39.78
C HIS A 434 -22.01 56.33 -41.09
N LYS A 435 -20.79 55.79 -41.27
CA LYS A 435 -20.49 54.74 -42.26
C LYS A 435 -20.84 53.37 -41.68
N SER A 436 -20.95 52.37 -42.55
CA SER A 436 -21.35 50.99 -42.25
C SER A 436 -20.60 50.41 -41.04
N ASP A 437 -19.28 50.57 -40.96
CA ASP A 437 -18.45 50.13 -39.82
C ASP A 437 -18.90 50.71 -38.48
N LYS A 438 -19.18 52.02 -38.45
CA LYS A 438 -19.64 52.71 -37.22
C LYS A 438 -21.08 52.33 -36.88
N ALA A 439 -21.94 52.12 -37.87
CA ALA A 439 -23.30 51.65 -37.67
C ALA A 439 -23.32 50.21 -37.12
N CYS A 440 -22.44 49.33 -37.62
CA CYS A 440 -22.20 47.99 -37.05
C CYS A 440 -21.75 48.09 -35.59
N GLY A 441 -20.80 48.97 -35.28
CA GLY A 441 -20.35 49.21 -33.90
C GLY A 441 -21.48 49.70 -32.98
N CYS A 442 -22.37 50.55 -33.47
CA CYS A 442 -23.53 51.06 -32.73
C CYS A 442 -24.58 49.97 -32.46
N ARG A 443 -24.87 49.13 -33.46
CA ARG A 443 -25.71 47.93 -33.35
C ARG A 443 -25.15 46.94 -32.32
N ASP A 444 -23.85 46.68 -32.39
CA ASP A 444 -23.16 45.75 -31.50
C ASP A 444 -23.08 46.29 -30.06
N ALA A 445 -22.88 47.60 -29.88
CA ALA A 445 -22.98 48.26 -28.57
C ALA A 445 -24.40 48.14 -27.98
N LEU A 446 -25.44 48.36 -28.80
CA LEU A 446 -26.83 48.20 -28.39
C LEU A 446 -27.12 46.76 -27.92
N ALA A 447 -26.70 45.75 -28.69
CA ALA A 447 -26.85 44.33 -28.34
C ALA A 447 -26.23 44.01 -26.96
N ARG A 448 -24.99 44.48 -26.70
CA ARG A 448 -24.33 44.32 -25.39
C ARG A 448 -25.09 44.99 -24.25
N HIS A 449 -25.59 46.21 -24.48
CA HIS A 449 -26.32 46.97 -23.45
C HIS A 449 -27.68 46.39 -23.12
N LEU A 450 -28.44 45.92 -24.12
CA LEU A 450 -29.71 45.19 -23.93
C LEU A 450 -29.51 43.94 -23.07
N TYR A 451 -28.51 43.13 -23.38
CA TYR A 451 -28.20 41.92 -22.60
C TYR A 451 -27.80 42.25 -21.16
N HIS A 452 -26.95 43.26 -20.97
CA HIS A 452 -26.53 43.72 -19.65
C HIS A 452 -27.70 44.28 -18.81
N ALA A 453 -28.66 44.97 -19.46
CA ALA A 453 -29.89 45.43 -18.81
C ALA A 453 -30.69 44.25 -18.24
N VAL A 454 -30.93 43.22 -19.06
CA VAL A 454 -31.64 42.00 -18.69
C VAL A 454 -30.92 41.25 -17.56
N PHE A 455 -29.59 41.09 -17.66
CA PHE A 455 -28.79 40.45 -16.62
C PHE A 455 -28.91 41.17 -15.26
N ASN A 456 -28.74 42.50 -15.27
CA ASN A 456 -28.87 43.30 -14.05
C ASN A 456 -30.29 43.27 -13.47
N TYR A 457 -31.32 43.28 -14.32
CA TYR A 457 -32.71 43.13 -13.89
C TYR A 457 -32.96 41.79 -13.19
N ILE A 458 -32.44 40.69 -13.73
CA ILE A 458 -32.53 39.35 -13.10
C ILE A 458 -31.85 39.33 -11.73
N VAL A 459 -30.65 39.92 -11.61
CA VAL A 459 -29.93 40.03 -10.33
C VAL A 459 -30.69 40.91 -9.33
N GLN A 460 -31.28 42.03 -9.78
CA GLN A 460 -32.09 42.90 -8.93
C GLN A 460 -33.37 42.21 -8.46
N ARG A 461 -34.11 41.52 -9.34
CA ARG A 461 -35.32 40.76 -8.96
C ARG A 461 -34.97 39.62 -8.00
N SER A 462 -33.84 38.95 -8.19
CA SER A 462 -33.31 37.95 -7.24
C SER A 462 -33.06 38.55 -5.86
N ASN A 463 -32.39 39.70 -5.78
CA ASN A 463 -32.15 40.39 -4.52
C ASN A 463 -33.42 40.99 -3.88
N ALA A 464 -34.48 41.23 -4.66
CA ALA A 464 -35.74 41.73 -4.14
C ALA A 464 -36.61 40.64 -3.48
N THR A 465 -36.44 39.37 -3.88
CA THR A 465 -37.19 38.23 -3.31
C THR A 465 -36.44 37.48 -2.22
N ILE A 466 -35.10 37.52 -2.25
CA ILE A 466 -34.23 37.05 -1.18
C ILE A 466 -34.19 38.13 -0.08
N GLY A 467 -34.83 37.89 1.07
CA GLY A 467 -35.14 38.90 2.10
C GLY A 467 -33.96 39.52 2.86
N PHE A 468 -33.17 40.35 2.18
CA PHE A 468 -32.01 41.08 2.72
C PHE A 468 -32.36 42.03 3.87
N GLN A 469 -31.54 42.00 4.93
CA GLN A 469 -31.65 42.89 6.09
C GLN A 469 -30.34 43.67 6.31
N LYS A 470 -30.42 44.88 6.86
CA LYS A 470 -29.23 45.70 7.15
C LYS A 470 -28.63 45.32 8.51
N ASN A 471 -27.31 45.49 8.64
CA ASN A 471 -26.56 45.37 9.91
C ASN A 471 -26.56 43.98 10.56
N LEU A 472 -26.62 42.90 9.76
CA LEU A 472 -26.41 41.53 10.21
C LEU A 472 -25.00 41.03 9.89
N SER A 473 -24.48 40.12 10.71
CA SER A 473 -23.28 39.34 10.39
C SER A 473 -23.59 38.42 9.20
N PHE A 474 -22.63 38.24 8.29
CA PHE A 474 -22.83 37.45 7.08
C PHE A 474 -21.62 36.58 6.73
N CYS A 475 -21.84 35.51 5.95
CA CYS A 475 -20.79 34.78 5.25
C CYS A 475 -20.89 35.10 3.76
N GLY A 476 -19.92 35.85 3.23
CA GLY A 476 -19.73 36.03 1.80
C GLY A 476 -19.14 34.76 1.18
N VAL A 477 -19.66 34.32 0.04
CA VAL A 477 -19.06 33.25 -0.76
C VAL A 477 -18.73 33.84 -2.13
N LEU A 478 -17.43 33.95 -2.43
CA LEU A 478 -16.93 34.49 -3.69
C LEU A 478 -16.58 33.35 -4.64
N ASP A 479 -17.32 33.27 -5.75
CA ASP A 479 -16.97 32.47 -6.93
C ASP A 479 -16.53 33.44 -8.03
N ILE A 480 -15.25 33.38 -8.39
CA ILE A 480 -14.66 34.29 -9.38
C ILE A 480 -13.83 33.50 -10.40
N PHE A 481 -13.77 34.02 -11.63
CA PHE A 481 -12.95 33.46 -12.69
C PHE A 481 -11.48 33.33 -12.28
N GLY A 482 -10.81 32.31 -12.81
CA GLY A 482 -9.38 32.10 -12.56
C GLY A 482 -8.51 32.97 -13.45
N PHE A 483 -7.20 32.79 -13.34
CA PHE A 483 -6.23 33.36 -14.27
C PHE A 483 -6.43 32.76 -15.68
N GLU A 484 -6.41 33.60 -16.71
CA GLU A 484 -6.64 33.20 -18.11
C GLU A 484 -5.41 33.43 -18.99
N PHE A 485 -5.00 32.40 -19.71
CA PHE A 485 -3.93 32.47 -20.70
C PHE A 485 -4.29 31.62 -21.93
N PHE A 486 -4.56 32.31 -23.04
CA PHE A 486 -4.92 31.75 -24.33
C PHE A 486 -3.89 32.13 -25.39
N GLN A 487 -4.05 31.59 -26.60
CA GLN A 487 -3.23 32.00 -27.76
C GLN A 487 -3.52 33.45 -28.19
N TRP A 488 -4.76 33.90 -28.00
CA TRP A 488 -5.23 35.26 -28.26
C TRP A 488 -5.83 35.85 -26.97
N ASN A 489 -5.13 36.81 -26.34
CA ASN A 489 -5.59 37.48 -25.12
C ASN A 489 -5.91 38.95 -25.45
N SER A 490 -7.11 39.39 -25.06
CA SER A 490 -7.58 40.76 -25.33
C SER A 490 -7.85 41.53 -24.02
N LEU A 491 -8.59 42.63 -24.08
CA LEU A 491 -8.85 43.53 -22.94
C LEU A 491 -9.56 42.78 -21.79
N GLU A 492 -10.43 41.84 -22.14
CA GLU A 492 -11.19 40.99 -21.22
C GLU A 492 -10.24 40.13 -20.37
N GLN A 493 -9.28 39.44 -21.00
CA GLN A 493 -8.25 38.67 -20.30
C GLN A 493 -7.32 39.57 -19.46
N LEU A 494 -7.02 40.80 -19.92
CA LEU A 494 -6.21 41.74 -19.15
C LEU A 494 -6.92 42.14 -17.85
N CYS A 495 -8.21 42.43 -17.93
CA CYS A 495 -9.05 42.76 -16.78
C CYS A 495 -9.21 41.55 -15.83
N ILE A 496 -9.43 40.35 -16.38
CA ILE A 496 -9.46 39.08 -15.62
C ILE A 496 -8.15 38.82 -14.88
N ASN A 497 -7.01 38.99 -15.54
CA ASN A 497 -5.71 38.72 -14.93
C ASN A 497 -5.30 39.81 -13.94
N TYR A 498 -5.67 41.07 -14.16
CA TYR A 498 -5.55 42.15 -13.18
C TYR A 498 -6.34 41.84 -11.88
N THR A 499 -7.55 41.29 -12.00
CA THR A 499 -8.35 40.83 -10.85
C THR A 499 -7.63 39.74 -10.06
N ASN A 500 -7.07 38.74 -10.76
CA ASN A 500 -6.32 37.66 -10.14
C ASN A 500 -5.04 38.17 -9.46
N GLU A 501 -4.35 39.13 -10.06
CA GLU A 501 -3.17 39.80 -9.49
C GLU A 501 -3.51 40.53 -8.17
N LEU A 502 -4.65 41.22 -8.10
CA LEU A 502 -5.15 41.87 -6.89
C LEU A 502 -5.55 40.87 -5.79
N LEU A 503 -6.29 39.81 -6.15
CA LEU A 503 -6.65 38.76 -5.20
C LEU A 503 -5.42 37.97 -4.72
N GLN A 504 -4.38 37.88 -5.54
CA GLN A 504 -3.10 37.28 -5.17
C GLN A 504 -2.32 38.15 -4.18
N GLN A 505 -2.35 39.48 -4.33
CA GLN A 505 -1.80 40.42 -3.35
C GLN A 505 -2.49 40.28 -1.99
N TYR A 506 -3.83 40.30 -1.97
CA TYR A 506 -4.60 40.12 -0.74
C TYR A 506 -4.35 38.75 -0.08
N PHE A 507 -4.24 37.68 -0.87
CA PHE A 507 -3.86 36.36 -0.37
C PHE A 507 -2.45 36.34 0.22
N ASN A 508 -1.49 37.01 -0.43
CA ASN A 508 -0.12 37.13 0.05
C ASN A 508 -0.11 37.82 1.42
N GLU A 509 -0.77 38.99 1.54
CA GLU A 509 -0.95 39.74 2.79
C GLU A 509 -1.58 38.86 3.90
N PHE A 510 -2.67 38.14 3.61
CA PHE A 510 -3.30 37.23 4.57
C PHE A 510 -2.37 36.10 5.05
N ILE A 511 -1.64 35.44 4.15
CA ILE A 511 -0.71 34.36 4.53
C ILE A 511 0.41 34.92 5.43
N PHE A 512 0.87 36.14 5.17
CA PHE A 512 1.87 36.83 5.97
C PHE A 512 1.35 37.18 7.38
N GLU A 513 0.15 37.75 7.49
CA GLU A 513 -0.49 38.08 8.77
C GLU A 513 -0.75 36.84 9.62
N ASN A 514 -1.25 35.76 9.01
CA ASN A 514 -1.53 34.51 9.70
C ASN A 514 -0.27 33.81 10.22
N GLU A 515 0.83 33.83 9.45
CA GLU A 515 2.14 33.32 9.88
C GLU A 515 2.75 34.18 11.00
N THR A 516 2.59 35.52 10.91
CA THR A 516 3.02 36.46 11.94
C THR A 516 2.25 36.25 13.25
N THR A 517 0.93 36.05 13.17
CA THR A 517 0.05 35.77 14.32
C THR A 517 0.49 34.48 15.03
N LEU A 518 0.75 33.40 14.29
CA LEU A 518 1.24 32.14 14.85
C LEU A 518 2.55 32.32 15.65
N TYR A 519 3.50 33.12 15.16
CA TYR A 519 4.73 33.39 15.89
C TYR A 519 4.51 34.27 17.13
N GLN A 520 3.59 35.23 17.08
CA GLN A 520 3.21 36.03 18.27
C GLN A 520 2.52 35.16 19.34
N GLU A 521 1.60 34.28 18.94
CA GLU A 521 0.93 33.32 19.83
C GLU A 521 1.94 32.39 20.52
N GLU A 522 2.91 31.86 19.78
CA GLU A 522 3.98 31.01 20.31
C GLU A 522 5.10 31.78 21.04
N GLY A 523 5.12 33.11 20.96
CA GLY A 523 6.12 33.97 21.63
C GLY A 523 7.49 34.00 20.94
N ILE A 524 7.53 33.85 19.62
CA ILE A 524 8.73 33.75 18.79
C ILE A 524 8.99 35.08 18.08
N SER A 525 10.21 35.60 18.20
CA SER A 525 10.69 36.73 17.39
C SER A 525 11.06 36.27 15.98
N TRP A 526 10.44 36.88 14.96
CA TRP A 526 10.67 36.62 13.54
C TRP A 526 10.88 37.96 12.81
N ASP A 527 11.94 38.05 12.00
CA ASP A 527 12.24 39.23 11.18
C ASP A 527 11.71 39.06 9.75
N VAL A 528 11.03 40.09 9.27
CA VAL A 528 10.29 40.12 8.00
C VAL A 528 11.25 40.38 6.82
N GLN A 529 12.03 39.38 6.44
CA GLN A 529 12.85 39.43 5.22
C GLN A 529 12.41 38.38 4.19
N ASP A 530 12.46 38.77 2.91
CA ASP A 530 12.14 37.99 1.71
C ASP A 530 10.66 37.54 1.55
N PHE A 531 9.71 38.42 1.85
CA PHE A 531 8.30 38.21 1.48
C PHE A 531 8.07 38.41 -0.04
N PRO A 532 7.41 37.48 -0.76
CA PRO A 532 7.13 37.61 -2.19
C PRO A 532 5.95 38.56 -2.45
N ASP A 533 6.27 39.82 -2.71
CA ASP A 533 5.32 40.88 -3.04
C ASP A 533 5.07 40.99 -4.57
N ASN A 534 3.85 41.36 -4.95
CA ASN A 534 3.44 41.58 -6.34
C ASN A 534 2.92 43.01 -6.63
N SER A 535 3.07 43.92 -5.67
CA SER A 535 2.83 45.37 -5.79
C SER A 535 3.34 45.99 -7.10
N SER A 536 4.58 45.72 -7.51
CA SER A 536 5.16 46.28 -8.75
C SER A 536 4.42 45.90 -10.05
N ILE A 537 3.67 44.79 -10.06
CA ILE A 537 2.82 44.39 -11.18
C ILE A 537 1.49 45.16 -11.14
N LEU A 538 0.97 45.37 -9.93
CA LEU A 538 -0.23 46.18 -9.70
C LEU A 538 0.02 47.65 -10.04
N GLU A 539 1.14 48.22 -9.64
CA GLU A 539 1.56 49.58 -10.01
C GLU A 539 1.65 49.76 -11.54
N LEU A 540 2.25 48.79 -12.25
CA LEU A 540 2.28 48.76 -13.72
C LEU A 540 0.86 48.73 -14.33
N LEU A 541 -0.08 47.99 -13.74
CA LEU A 541 -1.44 47.86 -14.29
C LEU A 541 -2.35 49.05 -13.98
N HIS A 542 -2.30 49.59 -12.76
CA HIS A 542 -3.30 50.54 -12.26
C HIS A 542 -2.72 51.82 -11.61
N GLY A 543 -1.40 52.04 -11.68
CA GLY A 543 -0.73 53.24 -11.18
C GLY A 543 -1.34 54.53 -11.76
N LYS A 544 -1.58 55.53 -10.91
CA LYS A 544 -2.57 56.61 -11.13
C LYS A 544 -2.52 57.34 -12.49
N LEU A 545 -1.33 57.53 -13.07
CA LEU A 545 -1.13 58.28 -14.32
C LEU A 545 -0.39 57.48 -15.39
N GLU A 546 0.50 56.57 -15.00
CA GLU A 546 1.35 55.81 -15.93
C GLU A 546 0.92 54.33 -16.07
N GLY A 547 -0.08 53.88 -15.29
CA GLY A 547 -0.55 52.50 -15.36
C GLY A 547 -1.21 52.14 -16.69
N VAL A 548 -1.06 50.88 -17.12
CA VAL A 548 -1.59 50.35 -18.40
C VAL A 548 -3.08 50.68 -18.59
N LEU A 549 -3.91 50.50 -17.56
CA LEU A 549 -5.35 50.78 -17.64
C LEU A 549 -5.66 52.30 -17.67
N PRO A 550 -5.15 53.15 -16.76
CA PRO A 550 -5.24 54.61 -16.88
C PRO A 550 -4.79 55.18 -18.23
N MET A 551 -3.68 54.69 -18.80
CA MET A 551 -3.21 55.13 -20.12
C MET A 551 -4.16 54.72 -21.25
N LEU A 552 -4.84 53.56 -21.12
CA LEU A 552 -5.88 53.14 -22.07
C LEU A 552 -7.12 54.04 -21.95
N GLU A 553 -7.53 54.39 -20.73
CA GLU A 553 -8.60 55.35 -20.48
C GLU A 553 -8.30 56.70 -21.12
N GLU A 554 -7.07 57.23 -20.98
CA GLU A 554 -6.67 58.49 -21.61
C GLU A 554 -6.70 58.42 -23.15
N GLU A 555 -6.13 57.38 -23.77
CA GLU A 555 -6.13 57.24 -25.23
C GLU A 555 -7.55 57.12 -25.81
N CYS A 556 -8.48 56.51 -25.08
CA CYS A 556 -9.88 56.39 -25.50
C CYS A 556 -10.54 57.76 -25.74
N PHE A 557 -10.13 58.80 -24.98
CA PHE A 557 -10.67 60.16 -25.11
C PHE A 557 -9.73 61.10 -25.87
N HIS A 558 -8.63 60.59 -26.43
CA HIS A 558 -7.73 61.36 -27.29
C HIS A 558 -8.32 61.47 -28.71
N VAL A 559 -8.31 62.69 -29.27
CA VAL A 559 -8.80 62.93 -30.63
C VAL A 559 -7.78 62.34 -31.61
N GLY A 560 -8.18 61.27 -32.31
CA GLY A 560 -7.29 60.50 -33.19
C GLY A 560 -6.44 59.44 -32.46
N GLY A 561 -6.75 59.12 -31.19
CA GLY A 561 -6.10 58.02 -30.47
C GLY A 561 -6.32 56.66 -31.14
N SER A 562 -5.30 55.80 -31.14
CA SER A 562 -5.36 54.45 -31.72
C SER A 562 -4.69 53.41 -30.83
N ALA A 563 -5.11 52.15 -30.97
CA ALA A 563 -4.54 51.02 -30.23
C ALA A 563 -3.03 50.87 -30.44
N ASP A 564 -2.56 51.04 -31.68
CA ASP A 564 -1.13 51.00 -32.00
C ASP A 564 -0.37 52.18 -31.39
N ALA A 565 -0.96 53.39 -31.36
CA ALA A 565 -0.32 54.54 -30.72
C ALA A 565 -0.17 54.32 -29.21
N TRP A 566 -1.21 53.82 -28.54
CA TRP A 566 -1.17 53.43 -27.13
C TRP A 566 -0.16 52.31 -26.85
N CYS A 567 -0.16 51.24 -27.64
CA CYS A 567 0.81 50.15 -27.51
C CYS A 567 2.26 50.66 -27.64
N ASN A 568 2.54 51.53 -28.61
CA ASN A 568 3.86 52.12 -28.79
C ASN A 568 4.25 53.07 -27.65
N LYS A 569 3.31 53.77 -27.02
CA LYS A 569 3.55 54.56 -25.79
C LYS A 569 3.95 53.65 -24.63
N LEU A 570 3.21 52.56 -24.39
CA LEU A 570 3.54 51.57 -23.36
C LEU A 570 4.93 50.96 -23.56
N VAL A 571 5.26 50.54 -24.78
CA VAL A 571 6.57 49.95 -25.09
C VAL A 571 7.71 50.92 -24.81
N ARG A 572 7.57 52.20 -25.18
CA ARG A 572 8.59 53.23 -24.89
C ARG A 572 8.75 53.53 -23.41
N LEU A 573 7.66 53.54 -22.65
CA LEU A 573 7.67 53.85 -21.23
C LEU A 573 8.25 52.70 -20.38
N TYR A 574 7.92 51.46 -20.75
CA TYR A 574 8.17 50.28 -19.92
C TYR A 574 9.18 49.27 -20.50
N GLU A 575 9.95 49.58 -21.55
CA GLU A 575 10.92 48.64 -22.16
C GLU A 575 11.90 48.02 -21.13
N GLN A 576 12.32 48.79 -20.12
CA GLN A 576 13.23 48.35 -19.06
C GLN A 576 12.52 47.78 -17.82
N HIS A 577 11.19 47.84 -17.74
CA HIS A 577 10.45 47.41 -16.55
C HIS A 577 10.46 45.88 -16.41
N ARG A 578 10.84 45.38 -15.22
CA ARG A 578 11.00 43.93 -14.95
C ARG A 578 9.78 43.11 -15.33
N HIS A 579 8.58 43.68 -15.19
CA HIS A 579 7.31 42.99 -15.45
C HIS A 579 6.69 43.29 -16.82
N PHE A 580 7.36 44.06 -17.68
CA PHE A 580 6.89 44.38 -19.03
C PHE A 580 7.82 43.80 -20.11
N GLY A 581 7.27 43.48 -21.28
CA GLY A 581 8.00 43.07 -22.46
C GLY A 581 7.20 43.34 -23.73
N HIS A 582 7.83 43.14 -24.89
CA HIS A 582 7.19 43.21 -26.19
C HIS A 582 7.84 42.22 -27.15
N ASP A 583 7.08 41.76 -28.14
CA ASP A 583 7.61 40.94 -29.22
C ASP A 583 7.83 41.84 -30.45
N ARG A 584 9.08 41.93 -30.92
CA ARG A 584 9.46 42.76 -32.07
C ARG A 584 8.89 42.26 -33.40
N LEU A 585 8.48 40.98 -33.47
CA LEU A 585 7.85 40.38 -34.64
C LEU A 585 6.33 40.62 -34.65
N LYS A 586 5.70 40.69 -33.47
CA LYS A 586 4.25 40.89 -33.30
C LYS A 586 3.91 42.34 -32.95
N LYS A 587 3.91 43.21 -33.95
CA LYS A 587 3.42 44.60 -33.82
C LYS A 587 1.99 44.63 -33.27
N GLY A 588 1.66 45.68 -32.51
CA GLY A 588 0.35 45.81 -31.86
C GLY A 588 0.14 44.87 -30.66
N SER A 589 1.21 44.32 -30.08
CA SER A 589 1.14 43.47 -28.88
C SER A 589 2.17 43.84 -27.81
N PHE A 590 1.83 43.56 -26.54
CA PHE A 590 2.71 43.70 -25.39
C PHE A 590 2.62 42.48 -24.48
N ILE A 591 3.60 42.31 -23.60
CA ILE A 591 3.71 41.18 -22.68
C ILE A 591 3.75 41.71 -21.24
N ILE A 592 2.87 41.21 -20.39
CA ILE A 592 2.96 41.44 -18.93
C ILE A 592 3.41 40.13 -18.27
N ARG A 593 4.48 40.22 -17.47
CA ARG A 593 4.97 39.13 -16.62
C ARG A 593 4.22 39.19 -15.29
N HIS A 594 2.98 38.72 -15.33
CA HIS A 594 2.13 38.51 -14.15
C HIS A 594 2.80 37.58 -13.15
N PHE A 595 2.26 37.53 -11.93
CA PHE A 595 2.69 36.57 -10.91
C PHE A 595 2.66 35.11 -11.41
N ALA A 596 1.66 34.79 -12.24
CA ALA A 596 1.48 33.50 -12.90
C ALA A 596 2.57 33.17 -13.93
N GLY A 597 3.07 34.17 -14.66
CA GLY A 597 3.89 34.00 -15.86
C GLY A 597 3.67 35.10 -16.90
N PRO A 598 4.38 35.04 -18.05
CA PRO A 598 4.23 36.01 -19.14
C PRO A 598 2.96 35.76 -19.96
N VAL A 599 2.10 36.79 -20.07
CA VAL A 599 0.91 36.80 -20.95
C VAL A 599 1.11 37.84 -22.05
N THR A 600 0.87 37.44 -23.29
CA THR A 600 0.91 38.33 -24.47
C THR A 600 -0.49 38.82 -24.80
N TYR A 601 -0.69 40.14 -24.79
CA TYR A 601 -1.95 40.81 -25.11
C TYR A 601 -1.88 41.51 -26.47
N GLN A 602 -2.95 41.44 -27.25
CA GLN A 602 -3.04 42.07 -28.57
C GLN A 602 -3.98 43.26 -28.53
N CYS A 603 -3.47 44.44 -28.89
CA CYS A 603 -4.15 45.72 -28.69
C CYS A 603 -5.31 45.96 -29.67
N THR A 604 -5.49 45.11 -30.67
CA THR A 604 -6.59 45.19 -31.64
C THR A 604 -7.93 45.34 -30.92
N GLU A 605 -8.71 46.36 -31.30
CA GLU A 605 -10.00 46.74 -30.71
C GLU A 605 -9.97 47.21 -29.23
N PHE A 606 -8.81 47.42 -28.60
CA PHE A 606 -8.76 47.81 -27.17
C PHE A 606 -9.48 49.13 -26.86
N LEU A 607 -9.36 50.15 -27.71
CA LEU A 607 -10.01 51.45 -27.47
C LEU A 607 -11.52 51.33 -27.68
N GLU A 608 -11.93 50.62 -28.72
CA GLU A 608 -13.33 50.36 -29.09
C GLU A 608 -14.04 49.59 -27.98
N LYS A 609 -13.41 48.53 -27.47
CA LYS A 609 -13.89 47.74 -26.32
C LYS A 609 -13.92 48.54 -25.02
N ASN A 610 -12.92 49.37 -24.76
CA ASN A 610 -12.85 50.12 -23.50
C ASN A 610 -13.79 51.33 -23.44
N LYS A 611 -14.15 51.90 -24.60
CA LYS A 611 -15.15 52.99 -24.68
C LYS A 611 -16.54 52.52 -24.27
N ASP A 612 -16.99 51.38 -24.82
CA ASP A 612 -18.33 50.80 -24.62
C ASP A 612 -19.47 51.85 -24.61
N GLU A 613 -19.37 52.85 -25.48
CA GLU A 613 -20.27 54.01 -25.54
C GLU A 613 -21.54 53.65 -26.33
N LEU A 614 -22.70 53.67 -25.68
CA LEU A 614 -23.99 53.64 -26.37
C LEU A 614 -24.37 55.06 -26.82
N SER A 615 -24.79 55.22 -28.08
CA SER A 615 -25.20 56.52 -28.62
C SER A 615 -26.37 57.11 -27.82
N ALA A 616 -26.33 58.40 -27.50
CA ALA A 616 -27.43 59.09 -26.83
C ALA A 616 -28.75 58.98 -27.60
N ASP A 617 -28.68 58.95 -28.95
CA ASP A 617 -29.84 58.76 -29.82
C ASP A 617 -30.44 57.35 -29.67
N LEU A 618 -29.63 56.32 -29.39
CA LEU A 618 -30.09 54.95 -29.12
C LEU A 618 -30.70 54.83 -27.71
N VAL A 619 -30.07 55.46 -26.71
CA VAL A 619 -30.61 55.54 -25.35
C VAL A 619 -31.99 56.21 -25.36
N GLN A 620 -32.14 57.32 -26.10
CA GLN A 620 -33.41 58.03 -26.22
C GLN A 620 -34.46 57.18 -26.97
N CYS A 621 -34.09 56.56 -28.09
CA CYS A 621 -34.97 55.67 -28.85
C CYS A 621 -35.59 54.54 -27.98
N LEU A 622 -34.82 53.98 -27.04
CA LEU A 622 -35.30 52.94 -26.11
C LEU A 622 -36.13 53.48 -24.96
N LYS A 623 -35.88 54.71 -24.48
CA LYS A 623 -36.74 55.40 -23.51
C LYS A 623 -38.11 55.74 -24.11
N ASP A 624 -38.13 56.05 -25.40
CA ASP A 624 -39.34 56.32 -26.17
C ASP A 624 -40.06 55.03 -26.62
N SER A 625 -39.66 53.86 -26.12
CA SER A 625 -40.31 52.57 -26.40
C SER A 625 -41.75 52.51 -25.87
N GLU A 626 -42.62 51.91 -26.67
CA GLU A 626 -43.99 51.55 -26.32
C GLU A 626 -44.05 50.41 -25.29
N ASP A 627 -43.03 49.54 -25.19
CA ASP A 627 -42.97 48.50 -24.15
C ASP A 627 -42.42 49.10 -22.83
N PRO A 628 -43.24 49.19 -21.75
CA PRO A 628 -42.78 49.74 -20.49
C PRO A 628 -41.56 49.03 -19.92
N PHE A 629 -41.39 47.73 -20.20
CA PHE A 629 -40.24 46.98 -19.71
C PHE A 629 -38.93 47.45 -20.33
N VAL A 630 -38.92 47.75 -21.64
CA VAL A 630 -37.73 48.26 -22.33
C VAL A 630 -37.40 49.66 -21.85
N ARG A 631 -38.41 50.53 -21.69
CA ARG A 631 -38.21 51.87 -21.11
C ARG A 631 -37.63 51.80 -19.68
N ASP A 632 -38.25 51.02 -18.79
CA ASP A 632 -37.82 50.89 -17.39
C ASP A 632 -36.38 50.36 -17.27
N LEU A 633 -35.97 49.41 -18.14
CA LEU A 633 -34.60 48.92 -18.21
C LEU A 633 -33.60 50.05 -18.52
N PHE A 634 -33.90 50.93 -19.49
CA PHE A 634 -32.98 51.98 -19.91
C PHE A 634 -33.05 53.26 -19.05
N GLU A 635 -34.18 53.56 -18.40
CA GLU A 635 -34.25 54.58 -17.33
C GLU A 635 -33.35 54.22 -16.13
N GLN A 636 -33.24 52.93 -15.80
CA GLN A 636 -32.33 52.46 -14.76
C GLN A 636 -30.87 52.51 -15.18
N LEU A 637 -30.54 52.09 -16.41
CA LEU A 637 -29.17 52.14 -16.94
C LEU A 637 -28.62 53.57 -17.06
N ASP A 638 -29.47 54.57 -17.31
CA ASP A 638 -29.09 55.99 -17.36
C ASP A 638 -28.38 56.46 -16.08
N ARG A 639 -28.82 55.93 -14.92
CA ARG A 639 -28.24 56.19 -13.59
C ARG A 639 -26.91 55.49 -13.36
N VAL A 640 -26.63 54.42 -14.11
CA VAL A 640 -25.41 53.60 -13.99
C VAL A 640 -24.31 54.11 -14.93
N PHE A 641 -24.66 54.49 -16.16
CA PHE A 641 -23.70 54.95 -17.18
C PHE A 641 -23.49 56.46 -17.23
N GLY A 642 -24.18 57.23 -16.37
CA GLY A 642 -23.90 58.66 -16.19
C GLY A 642 -24.23 59.53 -17.41
N VAL A 643 -25.19 59.10 -18.25
CA VAL A 643 -25.66 59.87 -19.43
C VAL A 643 -26.58 61.01 -18.97
N SER A 644 -26.01 61.96 -18.23
CA SER A 644 -26.69 63.15 -17.73
C SER A 644 -25.84 64.40 -17.95
N GLY A 645 -25.70 64.74 -19.23
CA GLY A 645 -25.41 66.10 -19.64
C GLY A 645 -26.64 67.00 -19.44
N ALA A 646 -26.77 67.57 -18.23
CA ALA A 646 -27.72 68.60 -17.79
C ALA A 646 -29.21 68.22 -17.70
N GLY A 647 -29.82 68.53 -16.53
CA GLY A 647 -31.23 68.90 -16.45
C GLY A 647 -32.19 68.00 -15.66
N ALA A 648 -31.91 67.71 -14.38
CA ALA A 648 -32.95 67.30 -13.42
C ALA A 648 -32.69 67.91 -12.04
N SER A 649 -33.74 68.47 -11.42
CA SER A 649 -33.68 69.21 -10.16
C SER A 649 -33.35 68.32 -8.97
N ALA A 650 -32.27 68.63 -8.26
CA ALA A 650 -32.07 68.13 -6.90
C ALA A 650 -33.10 68.81 -5.95
N PRO A 651 -33.64 68.09 -4.94
CA PRO A 651 -34.51 68.71 -3.95
C PRO A 651 -33.72 69.72 -3.11
N GLU A 652 -34.27 70.94 -2.96
CA GLU A 652 -33.65 72.02 -2.21
C GLU A 652 -33.50 71.65 -0.72
N GLY A 653 -32.27 71.60 -0.19
CA GLY A 653 -32.11 71.04 1.15
C GLY A 653 -30.76 71.07 1.86
N ARG A 654 -29.77 71.90 1.47
CA ARG A 654 -28.67 72.33 2.37
C ARG A 654 -27.76 73.39 1.72
N LYS A 655 -27.65 74.56 2.37
CA LYS A 655 -26.61 75.56 2.10
C LYS A 655 -25.39 75.25 2.96
N SER A 656 -24.21 75.09 2.35
CA SER A 656 -22.91 75.24 3.02
C SER A 656 -22.00 76.10 2.14
N LEU A 657 -21.37 77.11 2.72
CA LEU A 657 -20.61 78.13 1.98
C LEU A 657 -19.19 77.64 1.61
N GLY A 658 -18.72 78.10 0.45
CA GLY A 658 -17.29 78.37 0.21
C GLY A 658 -16.48 77.26 -0.45
N GLY A 659 -15.86 77.57 -1.60
CA GLY A 659 -14.67 76.83 -2.07
C GLY A 659 -14.66 76.39 -3.53
N SER A 660 -14.26 77.30 -4.42
CA SER A 660 -13.71 77.05 -5.76
C SER A 660 -14.63 76.50 -6.86
N SER A 661 -14.50 77.10 -8.05
CA SER A 661 -15.12 76.64 -9.29
C SER A 661 -14.64 75.23 -9.66
N ARG A 662 -15.53 74.24 -9.52
CA ARG A 662 -15.47 73.00 -10.28
C ARG A 662 -16.70 72.95 -11.18
N VAL A 663 -16.50 73.31 -12.45
CA VAL A 663 -17.35 72.79 -13.53
C VAL A 663 -17.26 71.27 -13.45
N LEU A 664 -18.33 70.64 -12.98
CA LEU A 664 -18.45 69.19 -12.90
C LEU A 664 -18.52 68.66 -14.34
N LYS A 665 -17.34 68.38 -14.92
CA LYS A 665 -17.24 67.55 -16.12
C LYS A 665 -18.00 66.26 -15.85
N ALA A 666 -18.96 65.94 -16.73
CA ALA A 666 -19.56 64.61 -16.75
C ALA A 666 -18.44 63.56 -16.72
N GLN A 667 -18.55 62.62 -15.78
CA GLN A 667 -17.50 61.64 -15.55
C GLN A 667 -17.42 60.75 -16.79
N ARG A 668 -16.24 60.68 -17.41
CA ARG A 668 -16.03 59.90 -18.64
C ARG A 668 -16.03 58.41 -18.28
N TYR A 669 -17.10 57.71 -18.65
CA TYR A 669 -17.23 56.27 -18.46
C TYR A 669 -16.29 55.49 -19.40
N SER A 670 -15.71 54.41 -18.89
CA SER A 670 -14.96 53.41 -19.63
C SER A 670 -15.07 52.06 -18.92
N VAL A 671 -14.94 50.96 -19.66
CA VAL A 671 -15.05 49.60 -19.09
C VAL A 671 -13.97 49.37 -18.04
N SER A 672 -12.71 49.71 -18.32
CA SER A 672 -11.62 49.57 -17.35
C SER A 672 -11.81 50.43 -16.11
N GLY A 673 -12.41 51.62 -16.26
CA GLY A 673 -12.72 52.51 -15.15
C GLY A 673 -13.81 51.95 -14.24
N GLU A 674 -14.92 51.48 -14.83
CA GLU A 674 -15.99 50.76 -14.11
C GLU A 674 -15.44 49.51 -13.40
N PHE A 675 -14.68 48.69 -14.13
CA PHE A 675 -14.07 47.45 -13.66
C PHE A 675 -13.14 47.67 -12.45
N ARG A 676 -12.29 48.70 -12.51
CA ARG A 676 -11.40 49.09 -11.39
C ARG A 676 -12.19 49.57 -10.17
N GLN A 677 -13.29 50.27 -10.35
CA GLN A 677 -14.14 50.73 -9.25
C GLN A 677 -14.91 49.55 -8.61
N GLN A 678 -15.52 48.68 -9.41
CA GLN A 678 -16.19 47.44 -8.95
C GLN A 678 -15.24 46.55 -8.14
N LEU A 679 -14.01 46.35 -8.62
CA LEU A 679 -12.99 45.56 -7.90
C LEU A 679 -12.57 46.19 -6.58
N LYS A 680 -12.45 47.52 -6.53
CA LYS A 680 -12.09 48.23 -5.30
C LYS A 680 -13.19 48.08 -4.24
N GLU A 681 -14.46 48.14 -4.63
CA GLU A 681 -15.59 47.91 -3.74
C GLU A 681 -15.61 46.47 -3.22
N LEU A 682 -15.43 45.49 -4.11
CA LEU A 682 -15.32 44.07 -3.74
C LEU A 682 -14.17 43.81 -2.75
N LEU A 683 -12.97 44.34 -3.01
CA LEU A 683 -11.83 44.19 -2.09
C LEU A 683 -12.10 44.84 -0.74
N GLN A 684 -12.73 46.03 -0.70
CA GLN A 684 -13.11 46.68 0.56
C GLN A 684 -14.14 45.87 1.35
N GLN A 685 -15.10 45.22 0.68
CA GLN A 685 -16.02 44.29 1.34
C GLN A 685 -15.26 43.10 1.93
N ILE A 686 -14.40 42.43 1.15
CA ILE A 686 -13.65 41.25 1.60
C ILE A 686 -12.70 41.59 2.76
N GLN A 687 -11.96 42.70 2.68
CA GLN A 687 -11.05 43.18 3.73
C GLN A 687 -11.76 43.53 5.06
N SER A 688 -13.08 43.75 5.04
CA SER A 688 -13.88 43.95 6.26
C SER A 688 -14.35 42.65 6.94
N THR A 689 -13.95 41.48 6.41
CA THR A 689 -14.37 40.15 6.86
C THR A 689 -13.18 39.24 7.16
N GLU A 690 -13.40 38.19 7.93
CA GLU A 690 -12.38 37.13 8.12
C GLU A 690 -12.35 36.20 6.89
N PRO A 691 -11.21 36.06 6.18
CA PRO A 691 -11.15 35.31 4.94
C PRO A 691 -10.81 33.82 5.14
N HIS A 692 -11.39 32.98 4.31
CA HIS A 692 -11.12 31.54 4.21
C HIS A 692 -10.86 31.20 2.75
N PHE A 693 -9.77 30.48 2.45
CA PHE A 693 -9.34 30.25 1.06
C PHE A 693 -9.51 28.79 0.62
N ILE A 694 -10.19 28.60 -0.51
CA ILE A 694 -10.26 27.33 -1.23
C ILE A 694 -9.66 27.52 -2.64
N ARG A 695 -8.68 26.68 -2.97
CA ARG A 695 -7.98 26.66 -4.25
C ARG A 695 -8.32 25.37 -5.00
N CYS A 696 -9.13 25.52 -6.04
CA CYS A 696 -9.63 24.45 -6.89
C CYS A 696 -8.62 24.13 -7.99
N ILE A 697 -8.29 22.84 -8.17
CA ILE A 697 -7.28 22.34 -9.10
C ILE A 697 -7.92 21.37 -10.10
N LYS A 698 -7.63 21.57 -11.38
CA LYS A 698 -8.01 20.65 -12.46
C LYS A 698 -6.94 19.55 -12.60
N PRO A 699 -7.25 18.25 -12.47
CA PRO A 699 -6.22 17.19 -12.52
C PRO A 699 -5.67 16.94 -13.93
N ASN A 700 -6.45 17.22 -14.98
CA ASN A 700 -6.06 17.00 -16.37
C ASN A 700 -6.74 18.01 -17.32
N PRO A 701 -6.08 18.40 -18.43
CA PRO A 701 -6.70 19.27 -19.44
C PRO A 701 -7.98 18.71 -20.09
N GLN A 702 -8.09 17.37 -20.20
CA GLN A 702 -9.09 16.65 -21.00
C GLN A 702 -10.49 16.58 -20.39
N ASN A 703 -10.73 17.16 -19.20
CA ASN A 703 -12.01 17.05 -18.46
C ASN A 703 -12.40 15.59 -18.08
N GLN A 704 -11.44 14.67 -18.04
CA GLN A 704 -11.73 13.24 -17.86
C GLN A 704 -11.71 12.83 -16.38
N ALA A 705 -12.69 12.01 -15.99
CA ALA A 705 -12.77 11.40 -14.66
C ALA A 705 -11.65 10.39 -14.45
N PHE A 706 -11.13 10.34 -13.22
CA PHE A 706 -10.21 9.29 -12.81
C PHE A 706 -10.94 7.94 -12.71
N LEU A 707 -10.50 6.96 -13.48
CA LEU A 707 -10.93 5.56 -13.41
C LEU A 707 -9.83 4.73 -12.73
N PRO A 708 -10.12 4.00 -11.63
CA PRO A 708 -9.11 3.24 -10.88
C PRO A 708 -8.33 2.20 -11.69
N ASP A 709 -8.93 1.71 -12.78
CA ASP A 709 -8.41 0.60 -13.59
C ASP A 709 -7.66 1.05 -14.87
N SER A 710 -7.42 2.36 -15.05
CA SER A 710 -6.72 2.86 -16.25
C SER A 710 -5.21 3.00 -16.04
N GLU A 711 -4.41 2.47 -16.96
CA GLU A 711 -2.92 2.56 -16.96
C GLU A 711 -2.35 3.98 -17.15
N LYS A 712 -3.21 4.98 -17.44
CA LYS A 712 -2.78 6.36 -17.70
C LYS A 712 -2.49 7.14 -16.40
N PRO A 713 -1.55 8.09 -16.40
CA PRO A 713 -1.13 8.80 -15.20
C PRO A 713 -2.29 9.55 -14.53
N PHE A 714 -2.41 9.35 -13.22
CA PHE A 714 -3.48 9.82 -12.33
C PHE A 714 -3.74 11.34 -12.36
N LEU A 715 -2.72 12.14 -12.72
CA LEU A 715 -2.71 13.59 -12.63
C LEU A 715 -1.70 14.16 -13.64
N HIS A 716 -2.10 15.12 -14.46
CA HIS A 716 -1.23 15.75 -15.45
C HIS A 716 -0.31 16.78 -14.77
N ARG A 717 0.84 16.29 -14.30
CA ARG A 717 1.79 17.03 -13.45
C ARG A 717 2.20 18.40 -14.02
N PRO A 718 2.48 18.57 -15.33
CA PRO A 718 2.77 19.89 -15.90
C PRO A 718 1.66 20.92 -15.69
N SER A 719 0.41 20.55 -16.01
CA SER A 719 -0.72 21.46 -15.79
C SER A 719 -0.89 21.77 -14.31
N VAL A 720 -0.90 20.77 -13.43
CA VAL A 720 -1.11 21.00 -11.99
C VAL A 720 0.03 21.84 -11.38
N ALA A 721 1.28 21.69 -11.83
CA ALA A 721 2.39 22.54 -11.41
C ALA A 721 2.17 24.01 -11.80
N GLU A 722 1.68 24.25 -13.02
CA GLU A 722 1.29 25.58 -13.50
C GLU A 722 0.19 26.18 -12.59
N GLN A 723 -0.85 25.42 -12.22
CA GLN A 723 -1.91 25.88 -11.32
C GLN A 723 -1.40 26.22 -9.92
N LEU A 724 -0.58 25.36 -9.33
CA LEU A 724 0.01 25.62 -8.01
C LEU A 724 0.89 26.89 -8.03
N SER A 725 1.51 27.21 -9.17
CA SER A 725 2.26 28.44 -9.38
C SER A 725 1.34 29.67 -9.44
N TYR A 726 0.38 29.71 -10.37
CA TYR A 726 -0.47 30.89 -10.57
C TYR A 726 -1.52 31.11 -9.48
N GLN A 727 -1.93 30.07 -8.74
CA GLN A 727 -2.85 30.19 -7.59
C GLN A 727 -2.15 30.58 -6.28
N GLY A 728 -0.86 30.94 -6.31
CA GLY A 728 -0.12 31.41 -5.14
C GLY A 728 0.36 30.33 -4.17
N VAL A 729 0.00 29.06 -4.38
CA VAL A 729 0.31 27.96 -3.44
C VAL A 729 1.82 27.78 -3.28
N LEU A 730 2.57 27.80 -4.39
CA LEU A 730 4.04 27.71 -4.35
C LEU A 730 4.71 28.93 -3.69
N ALA A 731 4.05 30.08 -3.63
CA ALA A 731 4.54 31.27 -2.95
C ALA A 731 4.24 31.24 -1.45
N ALA A 732 3.03 30.84 -1.05
CA ALA A 732 2.69 30.57 0.35
C ALA A 732 3.66 29.54 0.99
N ILE A 733 4.09 28.54 0.20
CA ILE A 733 5.13 27.59 0.59
C ILE A 733 6.50 28.27 0.77
N LYS A 734 6.89 29.20 -0.12
CA LYS A 734 8.14 29.96 0.05
C LYS A 734 8.10 30.82 1.33
N VAL A 735 6.95 31.43 1.64
CA VAL A 735 6.73 32.19 2.89
C VAL A 735 6.91 31.29 4.11
N ALA A 736 6.20 30.15 4.16
CA ALA A 736 6.33 29.18 5.25
C ALA A 736 7.77 28.65 5.41
N ARG A 737 8.57 28.62 4.34
CA ARG A 737 10.00 28.25 4.36
C ARG A 737 10.96 29.36 4.77
N ALA A 738 10.62 30.63 4.54
CA ALA A 738 11.46 31.76 4.95
C ALA A 738 11.53 31.87 6.49
N GLY A 739 10.38 31.65 7.14
CA GLY A 739 10.23 31.47 8.59
C GLY A 739 10.77 30.13 9.08
N PHE A 740 9.93 29.40 9.82
CA PHE A 740 10.24 28.09 10.37
C PHE A 740 9.30 27.02 9.76
N PRO A 741 9.69 26.41 8.62
CA PRO A 741 8.85 25.43 7.92
C PRO A 741 8.65 24.14 8.70
N VAL A 742 9.66 23.71 9.46
CA VAL A 742 9.60 22.45 10.20
C VAL A 742 9.11 22.72 11.61
N ARG A 743 7.93 22.18 11.93
CA ARG A 743 7.19 22.45 13.18
C ARG A 743 6.85 21.13 13.85
N PHE A 744 7.27 20.95 15.10
CA PHE A 744 6.91 19.75 15.88
C PHE A 744 6.22 20.15 17.18
N TRP A 745 5.14 19.47 17.53
CA TRP A 745 4.66 19.43 18.91
C TRP A 745 5.76 18.88 19.84
N HIS A 746 5.82 19.37 21.07
CA HIS A 746 6.84 18.93 22.03
C HIS A 746 6.84 17.40 22.25
N SER A 747 5.67 16.77 22.28
CA SER A 747 5.49 15.32 22.44
C SER A 747 6.07 14.51 21.25
N ASP A 748 5.87 14.98 20.02
CA ASP A 748 6.37 14.33 18.81
C ASP A 748 7.87 14.52 18.62
N PHE A 749 8.40 15.72 18.91
CA PHE A 749 9.84 15.97 18.88
C PHE A 749 10.61 15.04 19.83
N LEU A 750 10.07 14.79 21.04
CA LEU A 750 10.61 13.79 21.96
C LEU A 750 10.56 12.38 21.37
N ARG A 751 9.40 11.98 20.82
CA ARG A 751 9.20 10.64 20.24
C ARG A 751 10.18 10.37 19.09
N GLU A 752 10.43 11.39 18.28
CA GLU A 752 11.34 11.38 17.13
C GLU A 752 12.81 11.32 17.56
N PHE A 753 13.26 12.28 18.38
CA PHE A 753 14.67 12.59 18.60
C PHE A 753 15.27 12.11 19.94
N ARG A 754 14.48 11.58 20.89
CA ARG A 754 15.00 11.08 22.19
C ARG A 754 16.18 10.11 22.09
N CYS A 755 16.28 9.35 20.99
CA CYS A 755 17.38 8.42 20.76
C CYS A 755 18.76 9.07 20.57
N LEU A 756 18.81 10.40 20.39
CA LEU A 756 20.04 11.19 20.32
C LEU A 756 20.67 11.49 21.69
N ALA A 757 19.89 11.41 22.78
CA ALA A 757 20.34 11.63 24.14
C ALA A 757 20.23 10.35 24.99
N PRO A 758 21.08 9.32 24.75
CA PRO A 758 21.02 8.05 25.48
C PRO A 758 21.27 8.23 26.99
N GLU A 759 21.98 9.28 27.40
CA GLU A 759 22.21 9.66 28.80
C GLU A 759 20.90 9.94 29.55
N LEU A 760 19.94 10.59 28.89
CA LEU A 760 18.61 10.95 29.42
C LEU A 760 17.56 9.85 29.17
N SER A 761 17.94 8.70 28.62
CA SER A 761 17.00 7.72 28.08
C SER A 761 16.00 7.17 29.09
N LYS A 762 16.42 6.90 30.34
CA LYS A 762 15.54 6.37 31.40
C LYS A 762 14.44 7.36 31.79
N ASP A 763 14.83 8.62 32.00
CA ASP A 763 13.92 9.67 32.45
C ASP A 763 12.96 10.05 31.31
N LEU A 764 13.47 10.19 30.09
CA LEU A 764 12.66 10.43 28.89
C LEU A 764 11.72 9.27 28.57
N GLU A 765 12.08 8.01 28.86
CA GLU A 765 11.15 6.88 28.68
C GLU A 765 10.03 6.83 29.72
N ALA A 766 10.29 7.22 30.95
CA ALA A 766 9.23 7.39 31.95
C ALA A 766 8.26 8.51 31.52
N ILE A 767 8.80 9.66 31.10
CA ILE A 767 8.01 10.81 30.66
C ILE A 767 7.20 10.48 29.40
N VAL A 768 7.78 9.86 28.37
CA VAL A 768 7.06 9.50 27.14
C VAL A 768 5.95 8.47 27.41
N LYS A 769 6.12 7.55 28.36
CA LYS A 769 5.05 6.62 28.77
C LYS A 769 3.91 7.32 29.52
N GLN A 770 4.22 8.32 30.34
CA GLN A 770 3.21 9.15 31.02
C GLN A 770 2.48 10.06 30.05
N LEU A 771 3.19 10.69 29.10
CA LEU A 771 2.60 11.52 28.04
C LEU A 771 1.68 10.73 27.09
N ALA A 772 1.87 9.41 26.98
CA ALA A 772 0.95 8.52 26.25
C ALA A 772 -0.31 8.14 27.05
N GLN A 773 -0.43 8.58 28.30
CA GLN A 773 -1.58 8.32 29.20
C GLN A 773 -2.28 9.62 29.64
N GLN A 774 -1.55 10.74 29.76
CA GLN A 774 -2.09 12.08 29.97
C GLN A 774 -1.33 13.08 29.09
N GLU A 775 -2.06 13.89 28.33
CA GLU A 775 -1.50 14.98 27.52
C GLU A 775 -1.14 16.18 28.43
N ASP A 776 0.08 16.15 28.97
CA ASP A 776 0.66 17.23 29.79
C ASP A 776 1.73 17.97 28.99
N GLU A 777 1.32 19.05 28.32
CA GLU A 777 2.20 19.84 27.44
C GLU A 777 3.36 20.50 28.19
N GLU A 778 3.19 20.89 29.47
CA GLU A 778 4.26 21.49 30.27
C GLU A 778 5.36 20.49 30.61
N LYS A 779 5.01 19.23 30.90
CA LYS A 779 5.99 18.14 31.06
C LYS A 779 6.70 17.87 29.73
N ALA A 780 5.98 17.84 28.61
CA ALA A 780 6.58 17.67 27.30
C ALA A 780 7.58 18.81 26.97
N ALA A 781 7.17 20.07 27.16
CA ALA A 781 8.01 21.25 26.96
C ALA A 781 9.30 21.21 27.80
N ARG A 782 9.20 20.85 29.09
CA ARG A 782 10.37 20.69 29.98
C ARG A 782 11.30 19.57 29.52
N ALA A 783 10.76 18.43 29.11
CA ALA A 783 11.56 17.34 28.58
C ALA A 783 12.26 17.71 27.26
N VAL A 784 11.62 18.46 26.36
CA VAL A 784 12.27 18.99 25.14
C VAL A 784 13.39 19.96 25.53
N LYS A 785 13.18 20.90 26.46
CA LYS A 785 14.25 21.79 26.95
C LYS A 785 15.44 21.02 27.54
N SER A 786 15.22 19.87 28.18
CA SER A 786 16.30 18.99 28.64
C SER A 786 17.00 18.26 27.48
N LEU A 787 16.25 17.79 26.48
CA LEU A 787 16.77 17.14 25.29
C LEU A 787 17.64 18.09 24.44
N LEU A 788 17.20 19.33 24.26
CA LEU A 788 17.93 20.39 23.54
C LEU A 788 19.27 20.74 24.21
N LYS A 789 19.36 20.62 25.54
CA LYS A 789 20.60 20.83 26.30
C LYS A 789 21.58 19.65 26.24
N SER A 790 21.18 18.50 25.69
CA SER A 790 22.09 17.36 25.55
C SER A 790 23.20 17.68 24.54
N GLY A 791 24.45 17.34 24.87
CA GLY A 791 25.62 17.80 24.09
C GLY A 791 25.57 17.44 22.59
N ALA A 792 24.98 16.29 22.25
CA ALA A 792 24.84 15.84 20.87
C ALA A 792 23.84 16.67 20.04
N ILE A 793 22.78 17.21 20.68
CA ILE A 793 21.79 18.08 20.03
C ILE A 793 22.23 19.54 20.08
N ALA A 794 22.78 20.00 21.21
CA ALA A 794 23.29 21.35 21.40
C ALA A 794 24.45 21.67 20.43
N ALA A 795 25.29 20.69 20.09
CA ALA A 795 26.35 20.85 19.08
C ALA A 795 25.82 21.02 17.64
N VAL A 796 24.57 20.65 17.38
CA VAL A 796 23.92 20.72 16.06
C VAL A 796 23.00 21.94 15.95
N LEU A 797 22.26 22.26 16.99
CA LEU A 797 21.27 23.35 17.02
C LEU A 797 21.90 24.68 17.48
N THR A 798 22.81 25.22 16.67
CA THR A 798 23.50 26.48 16.96
C THR A 798 22.66 27.72 16.64
N SER A 799 21.96 27.72 15.51
CA SER A 799 21.08 28.82 15.06
C SER A 799 19.93 28.26 14.21
N GLY A 800 19.02 29.12 13.73
CA GLY A 800 17.93 28.71 12.84
C GLY A 800 16.84 27.87 13.50
N TRP A 801 16.64 28.00 14.81
CA TRP A 801 15.54 27.34 15.53
C TRP A 801 14.93 28.27 16.58
N ALA A 802 13.69 28.00 16.96
CA ALA A 802 12.97 28.72 18.01
C ALA A 802 12.15 27.76 18.88
N PHE A 803 11.98 28.11 20.15
CA PHE A 803 11.18 27.37 21.12
C PHE A 803 9.90 28.16 21.42
N GLY A 804 8.75 27.62 21.01
CA GLY A 804 7.44 28.21 21.29
C GLY A 804 6.87 27.80 22.65
N LYS A 805 5.58 28.04 22.85
CA LYS A 805 4.82 27.59 24.02
C LYS A 805 4.42 26.13 23.88
N THR A 806 3.92 25.72 22.71
CA THR A 806 3.40 24.35 22.46
C THR A 806 4.29 23.54 21.51
N ARG A 807 5.07 24.23 20.68
CA ARG A 807 5.84 23.63 19.57
C ARG A 807 7.29 24.11 19.53
N ILE A 808 8.14 23.27 18.94
CA ILE A 808 9.48 23.65 18.50
C ILE A 808 9.50 23.92 16.99
N PHE A 809 10.20 24.97 16.61
CA PHE A 809 10.25 25.53 15.27
C PHE A 809 11.68 25.47 14.74
N LEU A 810 11.86 24.93 13.53
CA LEU A 810 13.16 24.63 12.94
C LEU A 810 13.22 25.15 11.49
N LYS A 811 14.34 25.77 11.13
CA LYS A 811 14.74 25.93 9.73
C LYS A 811 15.27 24.59 9.21
N GLN A 812 15.38 24.48 7.89
CA GLN A 812 15.65 23.21 7.21
C GLN A 812 17.03 22.62 7.57
N GLU A 813 18.09 23.41 7.59
CA GLU A 813 19.47 22.95 7.89
C GLU A 813 19.63 22.35 9.31
N PRO A 814 19.15 23.01 10.40
CA PRO A 814 19.14 22.42 11.74
C PRO A 814 18.37 21.10 11.81
N TYR A 815 17.20 21.01 11.15
CA TYR A 815 16.41 19.79 11.09
C TYR A 815 17.13 18.66 10.34
N GLU A 816 17.70 18.93 9.16
CA GLU A 816 18.49 17.96 8.40
C GLU A 816 19.65 17.41 9.22
N SER A 817 20.35 18.27 9.95
CA SER A 817 21.49 17.89 10.79
C SER A 817 21.07 16.97 11.95
N LEU A 818 19.91 17.22 12.57
CA LEU A 818 19.31 16.28 13.54
C LEU A 818 18.94 14.93 12.89
N ARG A 819 18.38 14.93 11.67
CA ARG A 819 18.07 13.68 10.94
C ARG A 819 19.34 12.87 10.66
N ARG A 820 20.40 13.52 10.16
CA ARG A 820 21.69 12.89 9.85
C ARG A 820 22.29 12.24 11.10
N LEU A 821 22.36 12.99 12.21
CA LEU A 821 22.83 12.45 13.50
C LEU A 821 22.02 11.23 13.93
N ARG A 822 20.68 11.28 13.82
CA ARG A 822 19.76 10.19 14.17
C ARG A 822 19.95 8.96 13.29
N ALA A 823 20.19 9.15 11.99
CA ALA A 823 20.49 8.06 11.05
C ALA A 823 21.82 7.38 11.41
N VAL A 824 22.87 8.16 11.72
CA VAL A 824 24.17 7.64 12.17
C VAL A 824 24.03 6.83 13.47
N THR A 825 23.34 7.36 14.48
CA THR A 825 23.10 6.65 15.76
C THR A 825 22.32 5.35 15.54
N ARG A 826 21.26 5.37 14.72
CA ARG A 826 20.46 4.17 14.39
C ARG A 826 21.27 3.13 13.63
N ASN A 827 22.06 3.54 12.63
CA ASN A 827 22.91 2.63 11.87
C ASN A 827 24.01 2.01 12.74
N GLY A 828 24.57 2.77 13.69
CA GLY A 828 25.48 2.26 14.71
C GLY A 828 24.83 1.19 15.61
N ALA A 829 23.59 1.43 16.07
CA ALA A 829 22.83 0.46 16.86
C ALA A 829 22.46 -0.80 16.06
N ALA A 830 22.03 -0.64 14.80
CA ALA A 830 21.71 -1.75 13.90
C ALA A 830 22.93 -2.66 13.66
N LYS A 831 24.12 -2.07 13.40
CA LYS A 831 25.38 -2.82 13.26
C LYS A 831 25.71 -3.66 14.50
N ARG A 832 25.47 -3.13 15.72
CA ARG A 832 25.65 -3.88 16.98
C ARG A 832 24.65 -5.05 17.10
N LEU A 833 23.36 -4.82 16.83
CA LEU A 833 22.35 -5.88 16.87
C LEU A 833 22.65 -7.00 15.86
N GLN A 834 23.01 -6.63 14.63
CA GLN A 834 23.40 -7.56 13.57
C GLN A 834 24.64 -8.38 13.95
N SER A 835 25.66 -7.78 14.57
CA SER A 835 26.87 -8.51 14.99
C SER A 835 26.56 -9.52 16.10
N CYS A 836 25.72 -9.16 17.08
CA CYS A 836 25.24 -10.09 18.11
C CYS A 836 24.43 -11.25 17.52
N ALA A 837 23.51 -10.97 16.60
CA ALA A 837 22.68 -11.98 15.95
C ALA A 837 23.53 -12.95 15.10
N ARG A 838 24.40 -12.42 14.23
CA ARG A 838 25.35 -13.22 13.43
C ARG A 838 26.26 -14.07 14.32
N GLY A 839 26.79 -13.49 15.41
CA GLY A 839 27.61 -14.21 16.39
C GLY A 839 26.86 -15.32 17.14
N GLN A 840 25.55 -15.17 17.37
CA GLN A 840 24.72 -16.22 17.97
C GLN A 840 24.40 -17.34 16.97
N MET A 841 24.12 -17.00 15.71
CA MET A 841 23.93 -17.98 14.63
C MET A 841 25.20 -18.80 14.39
N ALA A 842 26.36 -18.15 14.29
CA ALA A 842 27.66 -18.80 14.12
C ALA A 842 27.98 -19.76 15.28
N ARG A 843 27.75 -19.34 16.54
CA ARG A 843 27.92 -20.21 17.72
C ARG A 843 26.99 -21.42 17.69
N LYS A 844 25.71 -21.25 17.36
CA LYS A 844 24.77 -22.38 17.19
C LYS A 844 25.25 -23.36 16.10
N ALA A 845 25.64 -22.86 14.93
CA ALA A 845 26.15 -23.69 13.83
C ALA A 845 27.40 -24.49 14.24
N TYR A 846 28.37 -23.82 14.88
CA TYR A 846 29.58 -24.46 15.41
C TYR A 846 29.27 -25.55 16.44
N HIS A 847 28.36 -25.30 17.39
CA HIS A 847 27.96 -26.32 18.36
C HIS A 847 27.32 -27.54 17.69
N THR A 848 26.42 -27.36 16.72
CA THR A 848 25.82 -28.45 15.96
C THR A 848 26.87 -29.28 15.21
N MET A 849 27.79 -28.62 14.51
CA MET A 849 28.91 -29.26 13.82
C MET A 849 29.80 -30.06 14.79
N ARG A 850 30.19 -29.46 15.92
CA ARG A 850 31.02 -30.09 16.96
C ARG A 850 30.34 -31.32 17.54
N TRP A 851 29.04 -31.27 17.84
CA TRP A 851 28.28 -32.43 18.32
C TRP A 851 28.18 -33.55 17.27
N GLY A 852 28.03 -33.19 15.99
CA GLY A 852 28.10 -34.15 14.88
C GLY A 852 29.45 -34.88 14.84
N PHE A 853 30.55 -34.14 14.91
CA PHE A 853 31.90 -34.71 14.88
C PHE A 853 32.19 -35.59 16.10
N LEU A 854 31.83 -35.15 17.31
CA LEU A 854 31.99 -35.95 18.54
C LEU A 854 31.20 -37.27 18.48
N ARG A 855 29.97 -37.27 17.93
CA ARG A 855 29.18 -38.49 17.71
C ARG A 855 29.84 -39.43 16.69
N LEU A 856 30.42 -38.89 15.62
CA LEU A 856 31.16 -39.67 14.63
C LEU A 856 32.41 -40.32 15.25
N GLN A 857 33.21 -39.55 15.99
CA GLN A 857 34.38 -40.05 16.72
C GLN A 857 34.01 -41.13 17.74
N ALA A 858 32.92 -40.96 18.49
CA ALA A 858 32.43 -41.97 19.43
C ALA A 858 32.03 -43.28 18.72
N ARG A 859 31.32 -43.20 17.58
CA ARG A 859 31.00 -44.37 16.75
C ARG A 859 32.24 -45.05 16.19
N ALA A 860 33.22 -44.30 15.69
CA ALA A 860 34.47 -44.84 15.17
C ALA A 860 35.29 -45.56 16.26
N ARG A 861 35.46 -44.95 17.44
CA ARG A 861 36.10 -45.60 18.61
C ARG A 861 35.35 -46.87 19.04
N GLY A 862 34.02 -46.84 19.06
CA GLY A 862 33.19 -48.01 19.36
C GLY A 862 33.29 -49.14 18.33
N LEU A 863 33.50 -48.83 17.05
CA LEU A 863 33.78 -49.82 15.99
C LEU A 863 35.16 -50.44 16.14
N LEU A 864 36.19 -49.64 16.43
CA LEU A 864 37.55 -50.12 16.68
C LEU A 864 37.59 -51.08 17.88
N ALA A 865 36.97 -50.70 19.02
CA ALA A 865 36.88 -51.55 20.20
C ALA A 865 36.14 -52.88 19.92
N ARG A 866 35.03 -52.84 19.15
CA ARG A 866 34.32 -54.06 18.73
C ARG A 866 35.15 -54.96 17.82
N ASN A 867 35.97 -54.38 16.94
CA ASN A 867 36.87 -55.15 16.07
C ASN A 867 38.03 -55.78 16.87
N GLN A 868 38.60 -55.07 17.85
CA GLN A 868 39.59 -55.62 18.78
C GLN A 868 39.01 -56.75 19.65
N LEU A 869 37.78 -56.59 20.17
CA LEU A 869 37.12 -57.66 20.91
C LEU A 869 36.87 -58.89 20.02
N ARG A 870 36.48 -58.70 18.75
CA ARG A 870 36.31 -59.80 17.79
C ARG A 870 37.63 -60.53 17.47
N SER A 871 38.75 -59.82 17.32
CA SER A 871 40.05 -60.47 17.10
C SER A 871 40.50 -61.25 18.35
N TRP A 872 40.32 -60.68 19.55
CA TRP A 872 40.61 -61.36 20.81
C TRP A 872 39.73 -62.61 21.02
N LEU A 873 38.42 -62.53 20.77
CA LEU A 873 37.52 -63.69 20.85
C LEU A 873 37.89 -64.78 19.84
N ARG A 874 38.32 -64.42 18.62
CA ARG A 874 38.84 -65.39 17.64
C ARG A 874 40.14 -66.04 18.11
N ALA A 875 41.06 -65.29 18.70
CA ALA A 875 42.29 -65.83 19.27
C ALA A 875 42.01 -66.75 20.48
N LYS A 876 41.04 -66.39 21.34
CA LYS A 876 40.57 -67.24 22.45
C LYS A 876 39.91 -68.54 21.94
N ALA A 877 39.07 -68.45 20.91
CA ALA A 877 38.47 -69.64 20.29
C ALA A 877 39.54 -70.54 19.66
N ALA A 878 40.54 -69.98 18.96
CA ALA A 878 41.64 -70.75 18.37
C ALA A 878 42.55 -71.42 19.42
N THR A 879 42.83 -70.75 20.53
CA THR A 879 43.59 -71.33 21.66
C THR A 879 42.79 -72.41 22.39
N GLN A 880 41.48 -72.23 22.59
CA GLN A 880 40.60 -73.28 23.12
C GLN A 880 40.51 -74.49 22.19
N LEU A 881 40.34 -74.28 20.88
CA LEU A 881 40.25 -75.35 19.89
C LEU A 881 41.57 -76.14 19.80
N SER A 882 42.72 -75.45 19.75
CA SER A 882 44.03 -76.10 19.73
C SER A 882 44.38 -76.79 21.06
N ALA A 883 43.93 -76.28 22.21
CA ALA A 883 44.02 -76.98 23.48
C ALA A 883 43.19 -78.28 23.47
N LEU A 884 41.92 -78.21 23.02
CA LEU A 884 41.06 -79.38 22.88
C LEU A 884 41.70 -80.43 21.96
N LEU A 885 42.16 -80.05 20.76
CA LEU A 885 42.84 -80.95 19.83
C LEU A 885 44.10 -81.61 20.44
N ARG A 886 44.94 -80.84 21.15
CA ARG A 886 46.11 -81.38 21.86
C ARG A 886 45.71 -82.37 22.96
N THR A 887 44.63 -82.08 23.71
CA THR A 887 44.15 -83.00 24.74
C THR A 887 43.54 -84.28 24.17
N THR A 888 42.78 -84.22 23.06
CA THR A 888 42.23 -85.43 22.42
C THR A 888 43.34 -86.29 21.82
N GLU A 889 44.36 -85.68 21.21
CA GLU A 889 45.55 -86.38 20.70
C GLU A 889 46.34 -87.05 21.84
N ALA A 890 46.59 -86.34 22.94
CA ALA A 890 47.29 -86.87 24.11
C ALA A 890 46.50 -88.03 24.78
N LEU A 891 45.18 -87.89 24.92
CA LEU A 891 44.30 -88.94 25.45
C LEU A 891 44.24 -90.16 24.53
N ALA A 892 44.25 -89.97 23.20
CA ALA A 892 44.31 -91.06 22.23
C ALA A 892 45.65 -91.83 22.34
N ARG A 893 46.78 -91.11 22.41
CA ARG A 893 48.12 -91.70 22.61
C ARG A 893 48.21 -92.46 23.95
N TYR A 894 47.79 -91.85 25.05
CA TYR A 894 47.76 -92.50 26.36
C TYR A 894 46.80 -93.70 26.39
N GLY A 895 45.63 -93.60 25.75
CA GLY A 895 44.68 -94.70 25.61
C GLY A 895 45.21 -95.87 24.78
N ALA A 896 46.04 -95.61 23.76
CA ALA A 896 46.77 -96.65 23.03
C ALA A 896 47.83 -97.32 23.94
N GLN A 897 48.68 -96.54 24.61
CA GLN A 897 49.70 -97.04 25.54
C GLN A 897 49.08 -97.86 26.68
N ARG A 898 48.00 -97.38 27.30
CA ARG A 898 47.25 -98.08 28.35
C ARG A 898 46.66 -99.39 27.85
N ARG A 899 46.11 -99.44 26.63
CA ARG A 899 45.62 -100.70 26.03
C ARG A 899 46.75 -101.72 25.86
N VAL A 900 47.93 -101.29 25.38
CA VAL A 900 49.12 -102.15 25.27
C VAL A 900 49.58 -102.63 26.64
N ALA A 901 49.67 -101.74 27.63
CA ALA A 901 50.09 -102.08 28.99
C ALA A 901 49.13 -103.06 29.68
N VAL A 902 47.81 -102.85 29.56
CA VAL A 902 46.79 -103.78 30.09
C VAL A 902 46.85 -105.12 29.37
N ALA A 903 46.99 -105.16 28.05
CA ALA A 903 47.16 -106.41 27.29
C ALA A 903 48.42 -107.18 27.75
N LEU A 904 49.52 -106.49 27.97
CA LEU A 904 50.76 -107.07 28.50
C LEU A 904 50.59 -107.60 29.93
N GLN A 905 49.93 -106.84 30.81
CA GLN A 905 49.60 -107.28 32.18
C GLN A 905 48.68 -108.50 32.18
N CYS A 906 47.64 -108.53 31.35
CA CYS A 906 46.76 -109.69 31.19
C CYS A 906 47.54 -110.93 30.72
N ARG A 907 48.42 -110.79 29.72
CA ARG A 907 49.27 -111.87 29.21
C ARG A 907 50.30 -112.35 30.26
N MET A 908 50.85 -111.44 31.06
CA MET A 908 51.73 -111.76 32.19
C MET A 908 51.00 -112.49 33.32
N ARG A 909 49.82 -112.00 33.74
CA ARG A 909 48.95 -112.65 34.75
C ARG A 909 48.53 -114.05 34.29
N GLN A 910 48.13 -114.19 33.03
CA GLN A 910 47.84 -115.49 32.40
C GLN A 910 49.06 -116.41 32.43
N LYS A 911 50.25 -115.94 32.05
CA LYS A 911 51.50 -116.72 32.06
C LYS A 911 51.89 -117.17 33.47
N TRP A 912 51.75 -116.30 34.47
CA TRP A 912 52.01 -116.61 35.87
C TRP A 912 51.04 -117.66 36.42
N GLN A 913 49.74 -117.50 36.18
CA GLN A 913 48.75 -118.47 36.64
C GLN A 913 48.83 -119.81 35.89
N ARG A 914 49.18 -119.79 34.60
CA ARG A 914 49.49 -121.00 33.82
C ARG A 914 50.74 -121.72 34.37
N LYS A 915 51.77 -120.99 34.81
CA LYS A 915 52.94 -121.55 35.50
C LYS A 915 52.54 -122.19 36.84
N LYS A 916 51.74 -121.50 37.67
CA LYS A 916 51.23 -122.03 38.95
C LYS A 916 50.42 -123.32 38.76
N TYR A 917 49.48 -123.33 37.80
CA TYR A 917 48.70 -124.52 37.44
C TYR A 917 49.57 -125.68 36.95
N LEU A 918 50.58 -125.42 36.11
CA LEU A 918 51.48 -126.48 35.61
C LEU A 918 52.33 -127.11 36.74
N ILE A 919 52.73 -126.34 37.75
CA ILE A 919 53.44 -126.85 38.94
C ILE A 919 52.50 -127.71 39.80
N GLN A 920 51.28 -127.23 40.08
CA GLN A 920 50.28 -128.03 40.82
C GLN A 920 49.93 -129.33 40.08
N ARG A 921 49.85 -129.28 38.74
CA ARG A 921 49.60 -130.46 37.90
C ARG A 921 50.78 -131.44 37.87
N SER A 922 52.04 -130.98 37.90
CA SER A 922 53.20 -131.88 37.97
C SER A 922 53.30 -132.59 39.32
N GLN A 923 53.03 -131.89 40.42
CA GLN A 923 52.94 -132.45 41.77
C GLN A 923 51.83 -133.51 41.88
N LEU A 924 50.62 -133.22 41.36
CA LEU A 924 49.52 -134.20 41.28
C LEU A 924 49.89 -135.44 40.46
N LEU A 925 50.58 -135.28 39.32
CA LEU A 925 51.02 -136.39 38.49
C LEU A 925 52.12 -137.24 39.16
N GLN A 926 53.01 -136.64 39.96
CA GLN A 926 53.98 -137.38 40.79
C GLN A 926 53.27 -138.21 41.87
N LEU A 927 52.29 -137.62 42.57
CA LEU A 927 51.48 -138.33 43.58
C LEU A 927 50.71 -139.52 42.97
N GLN A 928 50.10 -139.33 41.79
CA GLN A 928 49.41 -140.40 41.05
C GLN A 928 50.36 -141.51 40.57
N ARG A 929 51.59 -141.18 40.16
CA ARG A 929 52.62 -142.18 39.81
C ARG A 929 53.07 -142.99 41.02
N TRP A 930 53.31 -142.32 42.16
CA TRP A 930 53.66 -142.97 43.43
C TRP A 930 52.56 -143.95 43.88
N TRP A 931 51.30 -143.51 43.91
CA TRP A 931 50.17 -144.34 44.34
C TRP A 931 49.98 -145.60 43.47
N ARG A 932 50.05 -145.46 42.13
CA ARG A 932 49.98 -146.60 41.20
C ARG A 932 51.12 -147.62 41.42
N SER A 933 52.29 -147.16 41.85
CA SER A 933 53.42 -148.03 42.21
C SER A 933 53.20 -148.78 43.53
N VAL A 934 52.66 -148.10 44.55
CA VAL A 934 52.27 -148.73 45.84
C VAL A 934 51.19 -149.80 45.62
N GLN A 935 50.20 -149.53 44.76
CA GLN A 935 49.11 -150.45 44.45
C GLN A 935 49.60 -151.73 43.76
N LYS A 936 50.54 -151.64 42.80
CA LYS A 936 51.19 -152.83 42.20
C LYS A 936 52.00 -153.64 43.23
N ARG A 937 52.79 -152.98 44.09
CA ARG A 937 53.57 -153.67 45.15
C ARG A 937 52.67 -154.41 46.15
N ARG A 938 51.54 -153.81 46.56
CA ARG A 938 50.53 -154.46 47.42
C ARG A 938 49.78 -155.63 46.76
N ARG A 939 49.77 -155.74 45.42
CA ARG A 939 49.22 -156.91 44.69
C ARG A 939 50.22 -158.07 44.67
N PHE A 940 51.50 -157.79 44.41
CA PHE A 940 52.55 -158.81 44.40
C PHE A 940 52.75 -159.47 45.78
N GLY A 941 52.80 -158.69 46.86
CA GLY A 941 52.94 -159.23 48.23
C GLY A 941 51.79 -160.16 48.65
N ARG A 942 50.55 -159.88 48.22
CA ARG A 942 49.40 -160.76 48.48
C ARG A 942 49.47 -162.09 47.72
N LEU A 943 50.06 -162.08 46.52
CA LEU A 943 50.28 -163.30 45.73
C LEU A 943 51.31 -164.22 46.40
N GLN A 944 52.47 -163.68 46.81
CA GLN A 944 53.50 -164.43 47.54
C GLN A 944 52.99 -165.05 48.85
N HIS A 945 52.18 -164.30 49.62
CA HIS A 945 51.66 -164.79 50.90
C HIS A 945 50.68 -165.97 50.73
N SER A 946 49.87 -165.94 49.67
CA SER A 946 48.90 -167.01 49.37
C SER A 946 49.58 -168.32 48.97
N VAL A 947 50.64 -168.26 48.15
CA VAL A 947 51.43 -169.44 47.73
C VAL A 947 52.11 -170.13 48.91
N ARG A 948 52.75 -169.36 49.81
CA ARG A 948 53.42 -169.91 51.00
C ARG A 948 52.42 -170.57 51.97
N ARG A 949 51.20 -170.04 52.09
CA ARG A 949 50.16 -170.56 52.99
C ARG A 949 49.59 -171.90 52.51
N LEU A 950 49.49 -172.10 51.19
CA LEU A 950 49.10 -173.38 50.57
C LEU A 950 50.17 -174.47 50.82
N GLN A 951 51.45 -174.15 50.64
CA GLN A 951 52.57 -175.07 50.89
C GLN A 951 52.66 -175.54 52.36
N ALA A 952 52.29 -174.68 53.31
CA ALA A 952 52.28 -175.02 54.75
C ALA A 952 51.13 -175.95 55.15
N LEU A 953 49.95 -175.80 54.54
CA LEU A 953 48.76 -176.60 54.89
C LEU A 953 48.92 -178.08 54.49
N CYS A 954 49.50 -178.36 53.31
CA CYS A 954 49.75 -179.74 52.88
C CYS A 954 50.72 -180.49 53.82
N ARG A 955 51.80 -179.83 54.27
CA ARG A 955 52.76 -180.42 55.21
C ARG A 955 52.15 -180.72 56.59
N GLY A 956 51.22 -179.88 57.05
CA GLY A 956 50.53 -180.04 58.34
C GLY A 956 49.43 -181.11 58.37
N ALA A 957 48.99 -181.65 57.23
CA ALA A 957 47.99 -182.73 57.19
C ALA A 957 48.61 -184.10 57.52
N LEU A 958 49.81 -184.37 56.99
CA LEU A 958 50.53 -185.64 57.16
C LEU A 958 50.89 -185.93 58.63
N GLY A 959 51.37 -184.92 59.38
CA GLY A 959 51.79 -185.12 60.78
C GLY A 959 50.65 -185.38 61.78
N ARG A 960 49.41 -184.98 61.49
CA ARG A 960 48.30 -185.06 62.47
C ARG A 960 47.64 -186.44 62.58
N ARG A 961 47.78 -187.31 61.57
CA ARG A 961 47.32 -188.71 61.68
C ARG A 961 48.13 -189.54 62.68
N ALA A 962 49.41 -189.23 62.89
CA ALA A 962 50.31 -190.00 63.75
C ALA A 962 50.06 -189.83 65.27
N ALA A 963 49.46 -188.72 65.71
CA ALA A 963 49.39 -188.37 67.13
C ALA A 963 48.12 -188.84 67.88
N GLY A 964 47.05 -189.19 67.16
CA GLY A 964 45.72 -189.43 67.76
C GLY A 964 45.62 -190.68 68.63
N VAL A 965 46.21 -191.80 68.18
CA VAL A 965 46.03 -193.13 68.79
C VAL A 965 46.54 -193.18 70.24
N ARG A 966 47.63 -192.46 70.56
CA ARG A 966 48.30 -192.52 71.88
C ARG A 966 47.52 -191.87 73.03
N LYS A 967 46.45 -191.10 72.79
CA LYS A 967 45.81 -190.30 73.86
C LYS A 967 44.60 -190.96 74.53
N VAL A 968 43.99 -191.96 73.90
CA VAL A 968 42.76 -192.63 74.39
C VAL A 968 43.01 -193.44 75.67
N GLN A 969 44.21 -194.00 75.86
CA GLN A 969 44.59 -194.75 77.07
C GLN A 969 44.50 -193.94 78.37
N ARG A 970 44.66 -192.61 78.34
CA ARG A 970 44.78 -191.80 79.56
C ARG A 970 43.45 -191.41 80.23
N GLN A 971 42.30 -191.67 79.59
CA GLN A 971 40.99 -191.21 80.10
C GLN A 971 40.21 -192.23 80.94
N ARG A 972 40.40 -193.54 80.77
CA ARG A 972 39.70 -194.56 81.58
C ARG A 972 40.00 -194.42 83.09
N LEU A 973 41.23 -194.03 83.44
CA LEU A 973 41.69 -193.90 84.84
C LEU A 973 41.07 -192.73 85.64
N ARG A 974 40.40 -191.76 85.02
CA ARG A 974 39.79 -190.61 85.76
C ARG A 974 38.30 -190.74 86.04
N TRP A 975 37.63 -191.74 85.46
CA TRP A 975 36.20 -191.99 85.72
C TRP A 975 35.94 -192.47 87.17
N ALA A 976 36.93 -193.08 87.82
CA ALA A 976 36.86 -193.51 89.22
C ALA A 976 36.63 -192.35 90.21
N LEU A 977 37.25 -191.18 89.99
CA LEU A 977 37.35 -190.15 91.03
C LEU A 977 36.12 -189.24 91.18
N ARG A 978 35.31 -189.07 90.12
CA ARG A 978 34.13 -188.17 90.16
C ARG A 978 32.80 -188.88 90.42
N ARG A 979 32.78 -190.21 90.34
CA ARG A 979 31.77 -191.02 91.02
C ARG A 979 32.22 -191.34 92.46
N LEU A 980 32.93 -190.44 93.17
CA LEU A 980 33.23 -190.60 94.61
C LEU A 980 33.66 -189.30 95.34
N ILE A 981 32.86 -188.25 95.53
CA ILE A 981 31.41 -188.19 95.71
C ILE A 981 30.96 -186.74 95.38
N ARG A 982 29.92 -186.45 94.59
CA ARG A 982 29.04 -187.18 93.63
C ARG A 982 27.78 -186.29 93.49
N THR A 983 26.76 -186.38 94.34
CA THR A 983 26.93 -186.36 95.81
C THR A 983 26.58 -184.99 96.39
N ARG A 984 26.37 -183.97 95.53
CA ARG A 984 25.62 -182.68 95.66
C ARG A 984 26.30 -181.62 94.76
N ARG A 985 25.94 -181.44 93.46
CA ARG A 985 24.67 -180.98 92.83
C ARG A 985 24.24 -179.57 93.28
N LYS A 986 24.25 -178.52 92.39
CA LYS A 986 23.18 -177.49 92.20
C LYS A 986 23.40 -176.18 91.36
N ASN A 987 24.59 -175.74 90.88
CA ASN A 987 24.77 -174.35 90.34
C ASN A 987 25.11 -174.24 88.80
N LEU A 988 24.31 -173.57 87.94
CA LEU A 988 24.49 -173.55 86.45
C LEU A 988 23.93 -172.32 85.65
N ALA A 989 24.62 -171.92 84.55
CA ALA A 989 24.15 -171.22 83.30
C ALA A 989 23.82 -169.69 83.28
N LEU A 990 23.55 -169.02 82.12
CA LEU A 990 24.35 -168.70 80.88
C LEU A 990 23.60 -167.60 80.03
N ARG A 991 24.22 -166.90 79.06
CA ARG A 991 23.59 -165.86 78.18
C ARG A 991 24.16 -165.83 76.73
N ALA A 992 23.31 -165.51 75.73
CA ALA A 992 23.69 -165.03 74.37
C ALA A 992 22.49 -164.47 73.55
N PHE A 993 22.76 -163.81 72.41
CA PHE A 993 21.93 -163.57 71.21
C PHE A 993 21.53 -162.11 70.81
N ARG A 994 21.94 -161.72 69.60
CA ARG A 994 21.57 -160.57 68.73
C ARG A 994 22.29 -160.88 67.39
N VAL A 995 21.83 -160.62 66.16
CA VAL A 995 21.21 -159.44 65.53
C VAL A 995 20.35 -159.89 64.32
N LYS A 996 19.35 -159.09 63.93
CA LYS A 996 18.37 -159.32 62.84
C LYS A 996 18.22 -158.01 62.04
N MET A 997 17.73 -158.06 60.80
CA MET A 997 17.37 -156.92 59.91
C MET A 997 18.59 -156.17 59.31
N LEU A 998 18.87 -156.03 57.99
CA LEU A 998 18.06 -155.95 56.74
C LEU A 998 17.08 -154.75 56.74
N GLU A 999 16.88 -153.93 55.69
CA GLU A 999 17.12 -154.10 54.24
C GLU A 999 16.98 -152.75 53.45
N MET A 1000 16.99 -152.79 52.10
CA MET A 1000 16.44 -151.81 51.09
C MET A 1000 17.34 -150.83 50.25
N TYR A 1001 17.58 -151.25 48.97
CA TYR A 1001 17.71 -150.49 47.68
C TYR A 1001 19.03 -149.85 47.11
N HIS A 1002 18.97 -149.37 45.84
CA HIS A 1002 19.99 -149.51 44.76
C HIS A 1002 19.74 -148.57 43.51
N ARG A 1003 20.60 -148.33 42.46
CA ARG A 1003 22.08 -148.53 42.23
C ARG A 1003 22.81 -147.77 41.02
N PRO A 1004 22.79 -148.11 39.70
CA PRO A 1004 23.83 -147.73 38.68
C PRO A 1004 23.26 -147.06 37.36
N PRO A 1005 23.87 -146.98 36.13
CA PRO A 1005 25.20 -147.38 35.55
C PRO A 1005 25.96 -146.26 34.70
N VAL A 1006 26.68 -146.52 33.57
CA VAL A 1006 28.18 -146.74 33.49
C VAL A 1006 28.88 -146.42 32.09
N THR A 1007 29.97 -145.60 32.07
CA THR A 1007 31.15 -145.50 31.09
C THR A 1007 31.00 -144.92 29.64
N SER A 1008 32.04 -144.52 28.85
CA SER A 1008 33.48 -144.90 28.75
C SER A 1008 34.51 -143.90 28.08
N THR A 1009 35.81 -144.05 28.42
CA THR A 1009 37.08 -143.83 27.62
C THR A 1009 37.30 -142.56 26.74
N LEU A 1010 38.27 -141.65 26.97
CA LEU A 1010 39.76 -141.70 26.93
C LEU A 1010 40.43 -141.29 25.59
N GLN A 1011 41.07 -140.08 25.57
CA GLN A 1011 42.32 -139.71 24.85
C GLN A 1011 42.38 -139.85 23.30
N LYS A 1012 43.04 -139.00 22.50
CA LYS A 1012 43.70 -137.68 22.58
C LYS A 1012 44.49 -137.53 21.27
N ASN A 1013 44.46 -136.34 20.69
CA ASN A 1013 45.54 -135.66 19.94
C ASN A 1013 46.73 -136.51 19.43
N LYS A 1014 46.93 -136.55 18.10
CA LYS A 1014 48.30 -136.55 17.55
C LYS A 1014 48.52 -135.94 16.16
N GLU A 1015 47.50 -135.78 15.30
CA GLU A 1015 47.74 -135.56 13.86
C GLU A 1015 47.27 -134.21 13.26
N GLU A 1016 46.41 -133.43 13.92
CA GLU A 1016 45.99 -132.09 13.44
C GLU A 1016 47.10 -131.03 13.42
N MET A 1017 48.27 -131.29 13.99
CA MET A 1017 49.28 -130.25 14.27
C MET A 1017 50.28 -129.96 13.13
N VAL A 1018 50.06 -130.47 11.91
CA VAL A 1018 51.07 -130.38 10.81
C VAL A 1018 50.55 -129.82 9.47
N LYS A 1019 49.25 -129.90 9.13
CA LYS A 1019 48.77 -129.43 7.80
C LYS A 1019 48.34 -127.96 7.72
N GLU A 1020 47.91 -127.35 8.83
CA GLU A 1020 47.44 -125.94 8.87
C GLU A 1020 48.52 -124.90 8.50
N VAL A 1021 49.80 -125.27 8.55
CA VAL A 1021 50.94 -124.37 8.30
C VAL A 1021 51.07 -123.98 6.81
N LEU A 1022 50.40 -124.70 5.89
CA LEU A 1022 50.59 -124.53 4.45
C LEU A 1022 49.60 -123.56 3.76
N PHE A 1023 48.40 -123.34 4.29
CA PHE A 1023 47.37 -122.55 3.58
C PHE A 1023 47.61 -121.03 3.64
N LEU A 1024 48.14 -120.52 4.76
CA LEU A 1024 48.32 -119.07 5.00
C LEU A 1024 49.36 -118.38 4.08
N ARG A 1025 50.03 -119.12 3.20
CA ARG A 1025 50.94 -118.56 2.20
C ARG A 1025 50.20 -118.02 0.97
N GLN A 1026 49.01 -118.53 0.66
CA GLN A 1026 48.22 -118.14 -0.52
C GLN A 1026 47.52 -116.77 -0.34
N LEU A 1027 47.27 -116.35 0.90
CA LEU A 1027 46.61 -115.08 1.24
C LEU A 1027 47.43 -113.81 0.86
N GLY A 1028 48.70 -113.98 0.46
CA GLY A 1028 49.60 -112.86 0.14
C GLY A 1028 49.60 -112.40 -1.32
N GLU A 1029 49.16 -113.24 -2.27
CA GLU A 1029 49.32 -112.98 -3.71
C GLU A 1029 48.06 -112.36 -4.35
N GLU A 1030 46.88 -112.50 -3.74
CA GLU A 1030 45.64 -111.93 -4.27
C GLU A 1030 45.52 -110.42 -4.04
N GLN A 1031 46.13 -109.88 -2.98
CA GLN A 1031 45.97 -108.46 -2.59
C GLN A 1031 46.78 -107.47 -3.44
N THR A 1032 47.78 -107.92 -4.19
CA THR A 1032 48.60 -107.07 -5.06
C THR A 1032 47.93 -106.76 -6.41
N LEU A 1033 47.05 -107.66 -6.88
CA LEU A 1033 46.33 -107.55 -8.16
C LEU A 1033 45.21 -106.49 -8.14
N GLU A 1034 44.57 -106.26 -7.00
CA GLU A 1034 43.45 -105.30 -6.90
C GLU A 1034 43.93 -103.84 -6.92
N ILE A 1035 45.15 -103.58 -6.45
CA ILE A 1035 45.76 -102.24 -6.43
C ILE A 1035 45.99 -101.70 -7.85
N GLN A 1036 46.28 -102.55 -8.83
CA GLN A 1036 46.47 -102.14 -10.23
C GLN A 1036 45.17 -101.65 -10.88
N ARG A 1037 44.03 -102.33 -10.64
CA ARG A 1037 42.71 -101.90 -11.14
C ARG A 1037 42.30 -100.51 -10.66
N LEU A 1038 42.68 -100.14 -9.44
CA LEU A 1038 42.38 -98.83 -8.85
C LEU A 1038 43.20 -97.68 -9.46
N GLN A 1039 44.35 -97.97 -10.09
CA GLN A 1039 45.19 -96.96 -10.75
C GLN A 1039 44.67 -96.60 -12.15
N GLU A 1040 44.15 -97.57 -12.91
CA GLU A 1040 43.58 -97.33 -14.25
C GLU A 1040 42.36 -96.40 -14.19
N ASN A 1041 41.41 -96.65 -13.27
CA ASN A 1041 40.25 -95.80 -13.04
C ASN A 1041 40.61 -94.33 -12.72
N ASN A 1042 41.76 -94.09 -12.09
CA ASN A 1042 42.22 -92.74 -11.74
C ASN A 1042 42.71 -91.93 -12.95
N SER A 1043 43.13 -92.61 -14.03
CA SER A 1043 43.59 -91.96 -15.26
C SER A 1043 42.44 -91.39 -16.10
N GLN A 1044 41.35 -92.15 -16.24
CA GLN A 1044 40.14 -91.74 -16.99
C GLN A 1044 39.48 -90.51 -16.37
N LEU A 1045 39.39 -90.44 -15.03
CA LEU A 1045 38.81 -89.31 -14.30
C LEU A 1045 39.59 -88.00 -14.52
N ARG A 1046 40.91 -88.07 -14.71
CA ARG A 1046 41.75 -86.87 -14.95
C ARG A 1046 41.51 -86.26 -16.33
N GLN A 1047 41.25 -87.08 -17.35
CA GLN A 1047 40.92 -86.60 -18.70
C GLN A 1047 39.58 -85.83 -18.74
N GLN A 1048 38.56 -86.31 -18.01
CA GLN A 1048 37.26 -85.64 -17.93
C GLN A 1048 37.34 -84.23 -17.30
N ILE A 1049 38.17 -84.06 -16.26
CA ILE A 1049 38.36 -82.76 -15.60
C ILE A 1049 39.02 -81.73 -16.54
N GLN A 1050 39.92 -82.18 -17.42
CA GLN A 1050 40.63 -81.31 -18.35
C GLN A 1050 39.71 -80.78 -19.48
N HIS A 1051 38.75 -81.60 -19.94
CA HIS A 1051 37.70 -81.19 -20.87
C HIS A 1051 36.76 -80.11 -20.27
N LEU A 1052 36.42 -80.21 -18.99
CA LEU A 1052 35.60 -79.19 -18.31
C LEU A 1052 36.29 -77.82 -18.19
N LYS A 1053 37.63 -77.79 -18.04
CA LYS A 1053 38.40 -76.53 -18.04
C LYS A 1053 38.27 -75.76 -19.36
N GLN A 1054 38.23 -76.44 -20.50
CA GLN A 1054 38.07 -75.80 -21.81
C GLN A 1054 36.69 -75.15 -21.98
N ARG A 1055 35.63 -75.74 -21.38
CA ARG A 1055 34.26 -75.21 -21.45
C ARG A 1055 34.07 -73.88 -20.69
N ILE A 1056 34.80 -73.68 -19.59
CA ILE A 1056 34.72 -72.43 -18.79
C ILE A 1056 35.46 -71.28 -19.50
N PHE A 1057 36.57 -71.57 -20.19
CA PHE A 1057 37.34 -70.59 -20.96
C PHE A 1057 36.49 -69.87 -22.03
N TRP A 1058 35.57 -70.58 -22.69
CA TRP A 1058 34.66 -69.99 -23.67
C TRP A 1058 33.63 -69.03 -23.07
N ARG A 1059 33.05 -69.32 -21.89
CA ARG A 1059 32.07 -68.43 -21.23
C ARG A 1059 32.67 -67.11 -20.75
N VAL A 1060 33.96 -67.07 -20.42
CA VAL A 1060 34.65 -65.83 -20.01
C VAL A 1060 34.88 -64.88 -21.19
N ARG A 1061 34.82 -65.39 -22.43
CA ARG A 1061 35.10 -64.60 -23.65
C ARG A 1061 33.86 -63.90 -24.24
N GLU A 1062 32.64 -64.39 -23.98
CA GLU A 1062 31.41 -63.83 -24.59
C GLU A 1062 30.93 -62.52 -23.94
N CYS A 1063 31.04 -62.35 -22.62
CA CYS A 1063 30.46 -61.18 -21.93
C CYS A 1063 31.29 -59.87 -22.06
N PHE A 1064 32.37 -59.87 -22.83
CA PHE A 1064 33.14 -58.66 -23.18
C PHE A 1064 32.66 -57.98 -24.47
N HIS A 1065 31.58 -58.48 -25.09
CA HIS A 1065 30.94 -57.85 -26.24
C HIS A 1065 29.44 -57.69 -26.06
N ARG A 1066 28.97 -56.53 -26.54
CA ARG A 1066 27.61 -56.00 -26.62
C ARG A 1066 27.04 -55.29 -25.38
N GLN A 1067 26.51 -54.07 -25.51
CA GLN A 1067 26.32 -53.22 -26.71
C GLN A 1067 25.64 -53.90 -27.91
#